data_AF-A0A1B9F673-F1
#
_entry.id   AF-A0A1B9F673-F1
#
_cell.length_a   1.000
_cell.length_b   1.000
_cell.length_c   1.000
_cell.angle_alpha   90.00
_cell.angle_beta   90.00
_cell.angle_gamma   90.00
#
_symmetry.space_group_name_H-M   'P 1'
#
loop_
_entity.id
_entity.type
_entity.pdbx_description
1 polymer ?
#
loop_
_entity_poly.entity_id
_entity_poly.type
_entity_poly.pdbx_seq_one_letter_code
_entity_poly.pdbx_strand_id
1 'polypeptide(L)'
;MKIIKASVCLLICIFASLALPIVGECTYYPISFKDSSGNTIVITRPPKRVVSLVPYVTEILLMIGAEKSLIGTTYHTPSAWLPKKTVILGGFILPDLPLIKKLGPDVIFCAKRQLRPLTSISWASQGKTSPILINLEPRTIEDAFQIIELIGRIFNLEKQAISIIELQKKDLELIERKVSRISKARRKRVMRIMGRKDIMAPGDDSFQNQFIRAAGGIPPRFGKKGSIVPVTLNDWRRFNPEVVYGCGGDREVLDTLLKRPEWAQVDAVKNNRIYFFPCELTCRASTHMGYFVKWLAASIYIDEFSAPENIVLPQGRLSERAIKIGLSYIEDASIVETRIKDFVNKTLLIRLKHPMKVVSTLEGERDGIEVVGNHYYPPPLWGISHKSGLKRLRDDTLEALGLSPTTTSVLFTGADMDNLAIAEETYKEIQVYALVTAGIRSNAQRMSKDYGPFYEPDARKHKGPGTINILILTNHRLSKRAMTRAIITATEAKSAALADLDIRSSYTPLRHVATGTGTDNIIVVEGDGEVLDSSGGHTRLGELMAKAVYKGVIQAIARQNGIDERRSIFQRLRERHIEILPLAMKCAPRDQEEGFWERVQVLLLDPYHESFVDAMLAISDRTFALKNKSIIKKVTEDIAEAEATRTIGRHTRLSKCDALNQLPSPIREALSAIFTAAYASLEAKKQ
;
A
#
# COMPACT_ATOMS: atom_id res chain seq x y z
N MET A 1 -88.39 35.63 -15.65
CA MET A 1 -87.86 36.14 -14.36
C MET A 1 -86.52 36.84 -14.60
N LYS A 2 -86.35 38.01 -13.97
CA LYS A 2 -85.36 39.10 -14.10
C LYS A 2 -83.86 38.75 -14.36
N ILE A 3 -83.25 39.43 -15.35
CA ILE A 3 -82.13 40.42 -15.33
C ILE A 3 -80.83 40.13 -14.52
N ILE A 4 -79.72 39.89 -15.25
CA ILE A 4 -78.42 40.62 -15.39
C ILE A 4 -77.65 41.24 -14.16
N LYS A 5 -76.33 40.93 -14.12
CA LYS A 5 -75.09 41.63 -13.60
C LYS A 5 -74.74 41.71 -12.10
N ALA A 6 -73.54 41.21 -11.74
CA ALA A 6 -72.37 42.04 -11.35
C ALA A 6 -71.03 41.26 -11.23
N SER A 7 -70.11 41.66 -12.09
CA SER A 7 -68.65 41.61 -12.21
C SER A 7 -67.70 41.68 -10.97
N VAL A 8 -66.59 40.89 -11.07
CA VAL A 8 -65.14 41.31 -11.14
C VAL A 8 -64.17 41.18 -9.93
N CYS A 9 -63.13 40.36 -10.20
CA CYS A 9 -61.69 40.36 -9.85
C CYS A 9 -61.17 40.47 -8.39
N LEU A 10 -60.32 39.52 -7.97
CA LEU A 10 -58.84 39.71 -7.88
C LEU A 10 -58.04 38.40 -7.59
N LEU A 11 -57.06 38.13 -8.46
CA LEU A 11 -55.74 37.49 -8.32
C LEU A 11 -55.48 36.16 -7.55
N ILE A 12 -55.15 35.13 -8.36
CA ILE A 12 -53.89 34.34 -8.41
C ILE A 12 -52.77 34.77 -7.43
N CYS A 13 -52.30 33.84 -6.57
CA CYS A 13 -50.88 33.45 -6.37
C CYS A 13 -50.64 32.63 -5.08
N ILE A 14 -49.62 31.77 -5.13
CA ILE A 14 -48.95 31.01 -4.05
C ILE A 14 -49.49 29.58 -3.79
N PHE A 15 -49.24 28.69 -4.74
CA PHE A 15 -48.92 27.29 -4.46
C PHE A 15 -47.53 27.01 -5.02
N ALA A 16 -46.49 27.24 -4.21
CA ALA A 16 -45.14 26.79 -4.47
C ALA A 16 -44.32 26.74 -3.16
N SER A 17 -43.53 25.67 -3.03
CA SER A 17 -42.44 25.45 -2.06
C SER A 17 -42.78 24.80 -0.71
N LEU A 18 -42.62 23.47 -0.68
CA LEU A 18 -41.95 22.75 0.42
C LEU A 18 -41.26 21.50 -0.17
N ALA A 19 -40.46 21.72 -1.21
CA ALA A 19 -39.32 20.87 -1.50
C ALA A 19 -38.12 21.59 -0.89
N LEU A 20 -37.65 21.14 0.28
CA LEU A 20 -36.34 21.53 0.79
C LEU A 20 -35.31 20.95 -0.18
N PRO A 21 -34.59 21.78 -0.96
CA PRO A 21 -33.45 21.26 -1.69
C PRO A 21 -32.36 21.00 -0.66
N ILE A 22 -31.77 19.81 -0.71
CA ILE A 22 -30.41 19.60 -0.19
C ILE A 22 -29.51 20.44 -1.10
N VAL A 23 -29.43 21.74 -0.83
CA VAL A 23 -28.46 22.63 -1.46
C VAL A 23 -27.12 22.20 -0.92
N GLY A 24 -26.37 21.43 -1.72
CA GLY A 24 -24.94 21.32 -1.49
C GLY A 24 -24.36 22.72 -1.61
N GLU A 25 -23.85 23.27 -0.51
CA GLU A 25 -23.15 24.56 -0.53
C GLU A 25 -22.00 24.45 -1.54
N CYS A 26 -22.09 25.21 -2.63
CA CYS A 26 -20.93 25.47 -3.48
C CYS A 26 -19.93 26.28 -2.66
N THR A 27 -18.66 25.88 -2.62
CA THR A 27 -17.64 26.73 -2.01
C THR A 27 -17.47 28.00 -2.82
N TYR A 28 -17.78 29.13 -2.18
CA TYR A 28 -17.47 30.45 -2.71
C TYR A 28 -16.03 30.81 -2.33
N TYR A 29 -15.21 31.07 -3.34
CA TYR A 29 -13.88 31.65 -3.15
C TYR A 29 -14.03 33.17 -2.97
N PRO A 30 -13.17 33.83 -2.16
CA PRO A 30 -12.01 33.27 -1.49
C PRO A 30 -12.36 32.46 -0.23
N ILE A 31 -11.62 31.39 0.03
CA ILE A 31 -11.62 30.70 1.32
C ILE A 31 -10.47 31.23 2.18
N SER A 32 -10.74 31.44 3.46
CA SER A 32 -9.76 31.90 4.45
C SER A 32 -9.74 30.95 5.65
N PHE A 33 -8.56 30.55 6.10
CA PHE A 33 -8.38 29.64 7.23
C PHE A 33 -7.01 29.86 7.90
N LYS A 34 -6.84 29.31 9.10
CA LYS A 34 -5.54 29.27 9.77
C LYS A 34 -4.88 27.92 9.57
N ASP A 35 -3.62 27.92 9.19
CA ASP A 35 -2.81 26.69 9.11
C ASP A 35 -2.33 26.26 10.52
N SER A 36 -1.68 25.10 10.64
CA SER A 36 -1.15 24.60 11.91
C SER A 36 0.04 25.39 12.45
N SER A 37 0.56 26.35 11.68
CA SER A 37 1.58 27.31 12.13
C SER A 37 0.95 28.61 12.68
N GLY A 38 -0.38 28.76 12.57
CA GLY A 38 -1.12 29.95 12.97
C GLY A 38 -1.22 31.03 11.88
N ASN A 39 -0.74 30.77 10.67
CA ASN A 39 -0.78 31.73 9.56
C ASN A 39 -2.18 31.78 8.95
N THR A 40 -2.69 32.98 8.67
CA THR A 40 -3.91 33.15 7.88
C THR A 40 -3.60 32.93 6.41
N ILE A 41 -4.21 31.90 5.82
CA ILE A 41 -4.08 31.55 4.40
C ILE A 41 -5.36 31.94 3.68
N VAL A 42 -5.22 32.58 2.52
CA VAL A 42 -6.34 32.94 1.63
C VAL A 42 -6.15 32.27 0.28
N ILE A 43 -7.10 31.43 -0.12
CA ILE A 43 -7.12 30.80 -1.45
C ILE A 43 -8.26 31.42 -2.24
N THR A 44 -7.95 32.03 -3.38
CA THR A 44 -8.92 32.77 -4.21
C THR A 44 -9.52 31.96 -5.36
N ARG A 45 -8.97 30.78 -5.64
CA ARG A 45 -9.46 29.81 -6.64
C ARG A 45 -8.86 28.42 -6.38
N PRO A 46 -9.44 27.33 -6.90
CA PRO A 46 -8.87 26.00 -6.77
C PRO A 46 -7.43 25.95 -7.33
N PRO A 47 -6.43 25.46 -6.56
CA PRO A 47 -5.05 25.35 -7.02
C PRO A 47 -4.89 24.38 -8.20
N LYS A 48 -4.03 24.73 -9.15
CA LYS A 48 -3.76 23.95 -10.37
C LYS A 48 -2.35 23.35 -10.43
N ARG A 49 -1.40 23.87 -9.64
CA ARG A 49 0.02 23.52 -9.69
C ARG A 49 0.55 23.22 -8.29
N VAL A 50 0.11 22.11 -7.74
CA VAL A 50 0.34 21.75 -6.34
C VAL A 50 1.59 20.92 -6.19
N VAL A 51 2.44 21.29 -5.24
CA VAL A 51 3.48 20.42 -4.70
C VAL A 51 3.05 19.97 -3.31
N SER A 52 3.12 18.66 -3.04
CA SER A 52 2.87 18.10 -1.70
C SER A 52 4.12 17.42 -1.18
N LEU A 53 4.74 18.03 -0.16
CA LEU A 53 5.94 17.49 0.50
C LEU A 53 5.60 16.63 1.71
N VAL A 54 4.31 16.36 1.93
CA VAL A 54 3.76 15.73 3.12
C VAL A 54 2.93 14.51 2.71
N PRO A 55 3.37 13.27 3.01
CA PRO A 55 2.76 12.06 2.43
C PRO A 55 1.27 11.87 2.72
N TYR A 56 0.77 12.25 3.90
CA TYR A 56 -0.67 12.16 4.20
C TYR A 56 -1.48 13.19 3.43
N VAL A 57 -0.94 14.39 3.16
CA VAL A 57 -1.62 15.35 2.29
C VAL A 57 -1.68 14.84 0.86
N THR A 58 -0.58 14.24 0.36
CA THR A 58 -0.58 13.61 -0.96
C THR A 58 -1.64 12.51 -1.04
N GLU A 59 -1.76 11.67 -0.01
CA GLU A 59 -2.79 10.63 0.07
C GLU A 59 -4.21 11.21 0.02
N ILE A 60 -4.49 12.26 0.79
CA ILE A 60 -5.80 12.95 0.75
C ILE A 60 -6.08 13.47 -0.66
N LEU A 61 -5.12 14.15 -1.30
CA LEU A 61 -5.27 14.68 -2.67
C LEU A 61 -5.61 13.59 -3.68
N LEU A 62 -4.96 12.44 -3.61
CA LEU A 62 -5.26 11.31 -4.50
C LEU A 62 -6.66 10.74 -4.25
N MET A 63 -7.05 10.61 -2.97
CA MET A 63 -8.31 9.97 -2.61
C MET A 63 -9.54 10.84 -2.88
N ILE A 64 -9.44 12.17 -2.75
CA ILE A 64 -10.56 13.08 -3.06
C ILE A 64 -10.72 13.34 -4.57
N GLY A 65 -9.77 12.93 -5.40
CA GLY A 65 -9.79 13.18 -6.86
C GLY A 65 -9.08 14.48 -7.30
N ALA A 66 -8.16 15.00 -6.49
CA ALA A 66 -7.39 16.23 -6.78
C ALA A 66 -6.03 15.94 -7.44
N GLU A 67 -5.74 14.71 -7.84
CA GLU A 67 -4.44 14.26 -8.36
C GLU A 67 -4.01 15.03 -9.62
N LYS A 68 -4.95 15.52 -10.44
CA LYS A 68 -4.65 16.29 -11.66
C LYS A 68 -3.88 17.59 -11.39
N SER A 69 -4.04 18.17 -10.20
CA SER A 69 -3.33 19.38 -9.77
C SER A 69 -1.93 19.09 -9.21
N LEU A 70 -1.63 17.82 -8.86
CA LEU A 70 -0.36 17.43 -8.25
C LEU A 70 0.76 17.36 -9.29
N ILE A 71 1.69 18.32 -9.25
CA ILE A 71 2.85 18.39 -10.16
C ILE A 71 4.14 17.87 -9.53
N GLY A 72 4.20 17.74 -8.20
CA GLY A 72 5.33 17.13 -7.53
C GLY A 72 5.03 16.63 -6.12
N THR A 73 5.71 15.55 -5.72
CA THR A 73 5.57 14.93 -4.40
C THR A 73 6.88 14.27 -3.96
N THR A 74 6.91 13.73 -2.74
CA THR A 74 8.05 12.95 -2.24
C THR A 74 8.05 11.51 -2.73
N TYR A 75 9.20 10.82 -2.66
CA TYR A 75 9.31 9.38 -2.96
C TYR A 75 8.56 8.45 -1.97
N HIS A 76 7.84 9.01 -0.98
CA HIS A 76 7.04 8.25 -0.01
C HIS A 76 5.63 7.91 -0.52
N THR A 77 5.26 8.40 -1.71
CA THR A 77 4.02 8.04 -2.40
C THR A 77 4.36 7.09 -3.55
N PRO A 78 3.71 5.93 -3.65
CA PRO A 78 3.96 4.99 -4.74
C PRO A 78 3.67 5.59 -6.12
N SER A 79 4.60 5.42 -7.07
CA SER A 79 4.54 5.97 -8.42
C SER A 79 3.31 5.53 -9.22
N ALA A 80 2.85 4.29 -9.02
CA ALA A 80 1.69 3.74 -9.72
C ALA A 80 0.39 4.51 -9.43
N TRP A 81 0.30 5.16 -8.27
CA TRP A 81 -0.87 5.97 -7.88
C TRP A 81 -0.72 7.44 -8.30
N LEU A 82 0.45 7.84 -8.78
CA LEU A 82 0.72 9.20 -9.21
C LEU A 82 0.42 9.40 -10.71
N PRO A 83 -0.13 10.57 -11.09
CA PRO A 83 -0.18 10.98 -12.47
C PRO A 83 1.21 10.89 -13.13
N LYS A 84 1.26 10.50 -14.41
CA LYS A 84 2.54 10.34 -15.13
C LYS A 84 3.44 11.59 -15.12
N LYS A 85 2.84 12.78 -15.03
CA LYS A 85 3.54 14.08 -15.03
C LYS A 85 4.10 14.50 -13.67
N THR A 86 3.77 13.78 -12.59
CA THR A 86 4.16 14.18 -11.23
C THR A 86 5.64 13.87 -11.00
N VAL A 87 6.41 14.88 -10.61
CA VAL A 87 7.86 14.77 -10.37
C VAL A 87 8.14 14.37 -8.92
N ILE A 88 9.12 13.48 -8.73
CA ILE A 88 9.63 13.13 -7.39
C ILE A 88 10.65 14.18 -6.94
N LEU A 89 10.36 14.84 -5.82
CA LEU A 89 11.10 16.00 -5.30
C LEU A 89 11.96 15.66 -4.09
N GLY A 90 12.45 14.42 -4.01
CA GLY A 90 13.16 13.93 -2.83
C GLY A 90 12.25 13.43 -1.71
N GLY A 91 12.76 13.48 -0.49
CA GLY A 91 12.14 12.89 0.70
C GLY A 91 11.38 13.90 1.54
N PHE A 92 10.60 13.39 2.49
CA PHE A 92 9.96 14.24 3.50
C PHE A 92 10.99 15.06 4.30
N ILE A 93 12.17 14.48 4.57
CA ILE A 93 13.17 15.17 5.38
C ILE A 93 13.84 16.30 4.58
N LEU A 94 14.28 16.03 3.37
CA LEU A 94 15.04 16.96 2.53
C LEU A 94 14.43 16.98 1.12
N PRO A 95 13.51 17.90 0.82
CA PRO A 95 13.00 18.07 -0.53
C PRO A 95 13.97 18.85 -1.42
N ASP A 96 13.94 18.61 -2.74
CA ASP A 96 14.77 19.30 -3.74
C ASP A 96 14.22 20.70 -4.04
N LEU A 97 14.80 21.72 -3.38
CA LEU A 97 14.37 23.11 -3.51
C LEU A 97 14.61 23.70 -4.92
N PRO A 98 15.77 23.50 -5.58
CA PRO A 98 15.96 23.92 -6.97
C PRO A 98 14.90 23.36 -7.93
N LEU A 99 14.56 22.08 -7.81
CA LEU A 99 13.56 21.44 -8.66
C LEU A 99 12.16 21.97 -8.35
N ILE A 100 11.80 22.18 -7.08
CA ILE A 100 10.55 22.85 -6.67
C ILE A 100 10.45 24.25 -7.31
N LYS A 101 11.52 25.04 -7.25
CA LYS A 101 11.56 26.38 -7.88
C LYS A 101 11.34 26.28 -9.39
N LYS A 102 12.02 25.34 -10.06
CA LYS A 102 11.86 25.09 -11.50
C LYS A 102 10.41 24.74 -11.86
N LEU A 103 9.75 23.91 -11.06
CA LEU A 103 8.34 23.55 -11.26
C LEU A 103 7.38 24.74 -11.13
N GLY A 104 7.67 25.77 -10.34
CA GLY A 104 6.77 26.93 -10.21
C GLY A 104 5.35 26.57 -9.76
N PRO A 105 5.18 26.04 -8.54
CA PRO A 105 3.86 25.75 -7.96
C PRO A 105 3.09 27.03 -7.59
N ASP A 106 1.77 26.90 -7.48
CA ASP A 106 0.90 27.92 -6.86
C ASP A 106 0.69 27.66 -5.36
N VAL A 107 0.68 26.38 -4.96
CA VAL A 107 0.55 25.94 -3.56
C VAL A 107 1.59 24.86 -3.24
N ILE A 108 2.19 24.97 -2.05
CA ILE A 108 3.04 23.93 -1.47
C ILE A 108 2.47 23.50 -0.12
N PHE A 109 2.04 22.24 -0.02
CA PHE A 109 1.78 21.61 1.28
C PHE A 109 3.10 21.13 1.88
N CYS A 110 3.43 21.59 3.08
CA CYS A 110 4.71 21.35 3.71
C CYS A 110 4.57 21.15 5.23
N ALA A 111 5.53 20.47 5.85
CA ALA A 111 5.61 20.36 7.30
C ALA A 111 6.32 21.59 7.90
N LYS A 112 6.13 21.85 9.20
CA LYS A 112 6.73 23.02 9.89
C LYS A 112 8.24 23.16 9.65
N ARG A 113 8.98 22.04 9.67
CA ARG A 113 10.44 22.02 9.47
C ARG A 113 10.87 22.42 8.04
N GLN A 114 9.98 22.26 7.05
CA GLN A 114 10.26 22.58 5.65
C GLN A 114 9.98 24.06 5.32
N LEU A 115 9.27 24.80 6.19
CA LEU A 115 8.90 26.19 5.96
C LEU A 115 10.13 27.09 5.73
N ARG A 116 11.11 27.07 6.64
CA ARG A 116 12.30 27.93 6.55
C ARG A 116 13.07 27.72 5.22
N PRO A 117 13.41 26.48 4.81
CA PRO A 117 14.01 26.25 3.49
C PRO A 117 13.16 26.77 2.33
N LEU A 118 11.84 26.54 2.33
CA LEU A 118 10.95 26.99 1.25
C LEU A 118 10.84 28.52 1.16
N THR A 119 10.83 29.22 2.30
CA THR A 119 10.80 30.69 2.33
C THR A 119 12.12 31.32 1.87
N SER A 120 13.23 30.58 1.89
CA SER A 120 14.53 31.07 1.40
C SER A 120 14.64 31.09 -0.13
N ILE A 121 13.68 30.47 -0.84
CA ILE A 121 13.66 30.44 -2.30
C ILE A 121 13.31 31.83 -2.84
N SER A 122 14.22 32.43 -3.60
CA SER A 122 13.91 33.66 -4.35
C SER A 122 13.08 33.33 -5.60
N TRP A 123 11.77 33.63 -5.58
CA TRP A 123 10.84 33.34 -6.68
C TRP A 123 10.89 34.40 -7.80
N ALA A 124 11.11 35.67 -7.42
CA ALA A 124 11.13 36.82 -8.33
C ALA A 124 12.20 36.70 -9.43
N SER A 125 13.33 36.03 -9.14
CA SER A 125 14.43 35.84 -10.09
C SER A 125 14.06 34.99 -11.33
N GLN A 126 12.87 34.40 -11.39
CA GLN A 126 12.36 33.63 -12.53
C GLN A 126 11.04 34.21 -13.09
N GLY A 127 10.66 35.43 -12.70
CA GLY A 127 9.37 36.02 -13.09
C GLY A 127 8.15 35.26 -12.54
N LYS A 128 8.32 34.50 -11.44
CA LYS A 128 7.26 33.70 -10.81
C LYS A 128 6.80 34.34 -9.50
N THR A 129 5.51 34.25 -9.23
CA THR A 129 4.92 34.58 -7.92
C THR A 129 5.33 33.50 -6.89
N SER A 130 5.57 33.91 -5.64
CA SER A 130 5.80 32.95 -4.56
C SER A 130 4.55 32.08 -4.36
N PRO A 131 4.69 30.75 -4.19
CA PRO A 131 3.57 29.88 -3.85
C PRO A 131 3.06 30.18 -2.45
N ILE A 132 1.81 29.81 -2.22
CA ILE A 132 1.22 29.78 -0.88
C ILE A 132 1.74 28.53 -0.17
N LEU A 133 2.38 28.72 0.98
CA LEU A 133 2.85 27.63 1.83
C LEU A 133 1.76 27.26 2.84
N ILE A 134 1.39 25.99 2.91
CA ILE A 134 0.33 25.51 3.79
C ILE A 134 0.88 24.37 4.67
N ASN A 135 0.88 24.58 5.99
CA ASN A 135 1.27 23.55 6.96
C ASN A 135 0.05 23.02 7.72
N LEU A 136 -0.24 21.74 7.60
CA LEU A 136 -1.39 21.07 8.23
C LEU A 136 -0.90 19.85 9.01
N GLU A 137 -0.81 19.91 10.33
CA GLU A 137 -0.28 18.83 11.19
C GLU A 137 -1.35 18.28 12.14
N PRO A 138 -1.92 17.08 11.86
CA PRO A 138 -2.91 16.48 12.76
C PRO A 138 -2.25 15.99 14.06
N ARG A 139 -2.85 16.33 15.19
CA ARG A 139 -2.54 15.76 16.52
C ARG A 139 -3.59 14.78 16.98
N THR A 140 -4.80 14.88 16.44
CA THR A 140 -5.95 14.02 16.76
C THR A 140 -6.60 13.43 15.50
N ILE A 141 -7.50 12.46 15.68
CA ILE A 141 -8.36 11.92 14.63
C ILE A 141 -9.28 13.04 14.10
N GLU A 142 -9.79 13.87 14.99
CA GLU A 142 -10.66 15.00 14.66
C GLU A 142 -9.92 16.04 13.80
N ASP A 143 -8.66 16.37 14.14
CA ASP A 143 -7.83 17.26 13.33
C ASP A 143 -7.65 16.70 11.91
N ALA A 144 -7.46 15.39 11.79
CA ALA A 144 -7.30 14.75 10.49
C ALA A 144 -8.59 14.81 9.66
N PHE A 145 -9.77 14.67 10.28
CA PHE A 145 -11.04 14.90 9.58
C PHE A 145 -11.20 16.35 9.12
N GLN A 146 -10.86 17.31 9.98
CA GLN A 146 -10.89 18.74 9.62
C GLN A 146 -9.91 19.05 8.47
N ILE A 147 -8.73 18.42 8.45
CA ILE A 147 -7.76 18.57 7.36
C ILE A 147 -8.30 17.97 6.06
N ILE A 148 -8.93 16.80 6.09
CA ILE A 148 -9.55 16.19 4.90
C ILE A 148 -10.64 17.11 4.34
N GLU A 149 -11.51 17.61 5.20
CA GLU A 149 -12.59 18.54 4.83
C GLU A 149 -12.03 19.85 4.26
N LEU A 150 -11.02 20.44 4.91
CA LEU A 150 -10.36 21.66 4.47
C LEU A 150 -9.72 21.47 3.08
N ILE A 151 -9.02 20.36 2.84
CA ILE A 151 -8.44 20.07 1.52
C ILE A 151 -9.57 19.88 0.50
N GLY A 152 -10.67 19.20 0.86
CA GLY A 152 -11.88 19.14 0.03
C GLY A 152 -12.36 20.52 -0.39
N ARG A 153 -12.45 21.47 0.55
CA ARG A 153 -12.83 22.87 0.27
C ARG A 153 -11.82 23.61 -0.61
N ILE A 154 -10.52 23.44 -0.36
CA ILE A 154 -9.45 24.05 -1.17
C ILE A 154 -9.55 23.66 -2.66
N PHE A 155 -10.05 22.45 -2.95
CA PHE A 155 -10.15 21.93 -4.32
C PHE A 155 -11.59 21.89 -4.86
N ASN A 156 -12.59 22.35 -4.11
CA ASN A 156 -14.02 22.24 -4.46
C ASN A 156 -14.46 20.78 -4.70
N LEU A 157 -14.04 19.91 -3.78
CA LEU A 157 -14.25 18.45 -3.74
C LEU A 157 -14.78 18.00 -2.36
N GLU A 158 -15.63 18.82 -1.75
CA GLU A 158 -16.19 18.62 -0.40
C GLU A 158 -17.00 17.33 -0.32
N LYS A 159 -17.78 17.01 -1.35
CA LYS A 159 -18.59 15.78 -1.39
C LYS A 159 -17.70 14.53 -1.30
N GLN A 160 -16.56 14.53 -2.01
CA GLN A 160 -15.60 13.44 -1.98
C GLN A 160 -14.91 13.36 -0.61
N ALA A 161 -14.49 14.50 -0.06
CA ALA A 161 -13.89 14.58 1.27
C ALA A 161 -14.84 14.07 2.38
N ILE A 162 -16.11 14.52 2.37
CA ILE A 162 -17.14 14.09 3.31
C ILE A 162 -17.40 12.59 3.17
N SER A 163 -17.51 12.06 1.96
CA SER A 163 -17.70 10.62 1.73
C SER A 163 -16.59 9.77 2.38
N ILE A 164 -15.33 10.22 2.26
CA ILE A 164 -14.18 9.56 2.91
C ILE A 164 -14.28 9.65 4.43
N ILE A 165 -14.61 10.82 4.99
CA ILE A 165 -14.75 11.02 6.43
C ILE A 165 -15.87 10.13 6.99
N GLU A 166 -17.02 10.05 6.32
CA GLU A 166 -18.15 9.25 6.77
C GLU A 166 -17.87 7.75 6.73
N LEU A 167 -17.11 7.26 5.74
CA LEU A 167 -16.63 5.88 5.73
C LEU A 167 -15.76 5.57 6.97
N GLN A 168 -14.89 6.52 7.33
CA GLN A 168 -13.96 6.35 8.45
C GLN A 168 -14.66 6.41 9.80
N LYS A 169 -15.64 7.30 9.95
CA LYS A 169 -16.49 7.36 11.15
C LYS A 169 -17.28 6.07 11.33
N LYS A 170 -17.90 5.53 10.27
CA LYS A 170 -18.59 4.24 10.31
C LYS A 170 -17.68 3.10 10.80
N ASP A 171 -16.43 3.09 10.35
CA ASP A 171 -15.43 2.12 10.80
C ASP A 171 -15.09 2.28 12.28
N LEU A 172 -14.92 3.51 12.76
CA LEU A 172 -14.67 3.79 14.19
C LEU A 172 -15.88 3.42 15.06
N GLU A 173 -17.10 3.76 14.64
CA GLU A 173 -18.33 3.41 15.35
C GLU A 173 -18.55 1.89 15.44
N LEU A 174 -18.20 1.14 14.39
CA LEU A 174 -18.23 -0.32 14.45
C LEU A 174 -17.32 -0.83 15.56
N ILE A 175 -16.09 -0.33 15.62
CA ILE A 175 -15.12 -0.75 16.64
C ILE A 175 -15.54 -0.30 18.03
N GLU A 176 -16.08 0.89 18.19
CA GLU A 176 -16.65 1.34 19.45
C GLU A 176 -17.73 0.38 19.95
N ARG A 177 -18.68 -0.01 19.08
CA ARG A 177 -19.73 -1.00 19.41
C ARG A 177 -19.13 -2.33 19.84
N LYS A 178 -18.14 -2.87 19.11
CA LYS A 178 -17.50 -4.15 19.46
C LYS A 178 -16.70 -4.06 20.77
N VAL A 179 -15.92 -3.01 20.96
CA VAL A 179 -15.10 -2.79 22.16
C VAL A 179 -15.96 -2.51 23.40
N SER A 180 -17.15 -1.94 23.24
CA SER A 180 -18.09 -1.73 24.36
C SER A 180 -18.54 -3.04 25.02
N ARG A 181 -18.55 -4.16 24.27
CA ARG A 181 -18.82 -5.51 24.79
C ARG A 181 -17.65 -6.12 25.55
N ILE A 182 -16.47 -5.49 25.49
CA ILE A 182 -15.27 -5.95 26.20
C ILE A 182 -15.16 -5.19 27.52
N SER A 183 -15.22 -5.94 28.62
CA SER A 183 -15.08 -5.38 29.97
C SER A 183 -13.75 -4.62 30.13
N LYS A 184 -13.74 -3.58 30.98
CA LYS A 184 -12.55 -2.79 31.27
C LYS A 184 -11.36 -3.65 31.74
N ALA A 185 -11.64 -4.71 32.50
CA ALA A 185 -10.62 -5.64 33.01
C ALA A 185 -9.93 -6.47 31.92
N ARG A 186 -10.59 -6.67 30.77
CA ARG A 186 -10.02 -7.40 29.62
C ARG A 186 -9.27 -6.49 28.64
N ARG A 187 -9.31 -5.17 28.84
CA ARG A 187 -8.64 -4.22 27.94
C ARG A 187 -7.12 -4.38 28.02
N LYS A 188 -6.48 -4.39 26.85
CA LYS A 188 -5.04 -4.70 26.74
C LYS A 188 -4.18 -3.45 26.79
N ARG A 189 -3.04 -3.55 27.48
CA ARG A 189 -1.97 -2.54 27.41
C ARG A 189 -1.26 -2.65 26.07
N VAL A 190 -1.35 -1.61 25.25
CA VAL A 190 -0.81 -1.61 23.88
C VAL A 190 0.24 -0.52 23.75
N MET A 191 1.41 -0.85 23.21
CA MET A 191 2.45 0.13 22.92
C MET A 191 2.78 0.14 21.43
N ARG A 192 2.76 1.34 20.85
CA ARG A 192 3.38 1.59 19.56
C ARG A 192 4.86 1.89 19.75
N ILE A 193 5.73 1.23 18.98
CA ILE A 193 7.14 1.59 18.87
C ILE A 193 7.39 2.47 17.63
N MET A 194 8.36 3.38 17.75
CA MET A 194 8.78 4.33 16.70
C MET A 194 10.30 4.55 16.76
N GLY A 195 11.07 3.48 16.75
CA GLY A 195 12.51 3.50 17.02
C GLY A 195 13.37 3.54 15.75
N ARG A 196 14.53 4.20 15.82
CA ARG A 196 15.58 4.11 14.79
C ARG A 196 16.87 3.47 15.30
N LYS A 197 17.25 3.83 16.51
CA LYS A 197 18.44 3.33 17.23
C LYS A 197 18.05 2.77 18.59
N ASP A 198 17.22 3.53 19.31
CA ASP A 198 16.62 3.16 20.58
C ASP A 198 15.10 3.04 20.45
N ILE A 199 14.47 2.36 21.42
CA ILE A 199 13.01 2.25 21.46
C ILE A 199 12.39 3.60 21.87
N MET A 200 11.47 4.06 21.05
CA MET A 200 10.70 5.27 21.28
C MET A 200 9.22 4.95 21.11
N ALA A 201 8.37 5.77 21.71
CA ALA A 201 6.92 5.67 21.59
C ALA A 201 6.33 7.03 21.18
N PRO A 202 5.10 7.08 20.67
CA PRO A 202 4.39 8.35 20.54
C PRO A 202 4.16 9.01 21.90
N GLY A 203 4.20 10.35 21.95
CA GLY A 203 3.85 11.11 23.15
C GLY A 203 2.38 10.97 23.55
N ASP A 204 2.06 11.31 24.78
CA ASP A 204 0.72 11.09 25.39
C ASP A 204 -0.42 11.80 24.60
N ASP A 205 -0.07 12.88 23.89
CA ASP A 205 -0.93 13.76 23.08
C ASP A 205 -1.02 13.37 21.58
N SER A 206 -0.51 12.22 21.20
CA SER A 206 -0.43 11.83 19.79
C SER A 206 -1.70 11.13 19.26
N PHE A 207 -1.99 11.32 17.97
CA PHE A 207 -3.08 10.63 17.28
C PHE A 207 -2.88 9.10 17.28
N GLN A 208 -1.66 8.60 17.42
CA GLN A 208 -1.41 7.16 17.45
C GLN A 208 -1.81 6.54 18.78
N ASN A 209 -1.63 7.29 19.87
CA ASN A 209 -2.23 6.92 21.15
C ASN A 209 -3.77 7.06 21.11
N GLN A 210 -4.34 7.95 20.29
CA GLN A 210 -5.78 7.93 20.03
C GLN A 210 -6.22 6.69 19.23
N PHE A 211 -5.46 6.24 18.21
CA PHE A 211 -5.77 4.98 17.51
C PHE A 211 -5.79 3.79 18.45
N ILE A 212 -4.83 3.71 19.40
CA ILE A 212 -4.83 2.67 20.43
C ILE A 212 -6.11 2.72 21.27
N ARG A 213 -6.51 3.91 21.72
CA ARG A 213 -7.73 4.08 22.53
C ARG A 213 -8.99 3.73 21.74
N ALA A 214 -9.08 4.18 20.50
CA ALA A 214 -10.19 3.88 19.59
C ALA A 214 -10.29 2.38 19.29
N ALA A 215 -9.15 1.68 19.21
CA ALA A 215 -9.09 0.22 19.10
C ALA A 215 -9.40 -0.53 20.41
N GLY A 216 -9.75 0.18 21.49
CA GLY A 216 -10.05 -0.39 22.80
C GLY A 216 -8.83 -0.74 23.65
N GLY A 217 -7.62 -0.37 23.22
CA GLY A 217 -6.38 -0.57 23.97
C GLY A 217 -6.10 0.54 24.99
N ILE A 218 -5.17 0.26 25.90
CA ILE A 218 -4.65 1.20 26.89
C ILE A 218 -3.25 1.61 26.44
N PRO A 219 -3.03 2.85 25.95
CA PRO A 219 -1.68 3.31 25.58
C PRO A 219 -0.84 3.66 26.81
N PRO A 220 0.51 3.73 26.68
CA PRO A 220 1.35 4.26 27.73
C PRO A 220 1.01 5.71 28.09
N ARG A 221 1.27 6.08 29.34
CA ARG A 221 1.23 7.45 29.85
C ARG A 221 2.54 7.75 30.55
N PHE A 222 3.47 8.36 29.82
CA PHE A 222 4.81 8.65 30.34
C PHE A 222 4.96 10.08 30.84
N GLY A 223 3.92 10.91 30.74
CA GLY A 223 3.97 12.32 31.11
C GLY A 223 4.77 13.16 30.11
N LYS A 224 5.00 12.63 28.90
CA LYS A 224 5.81 13.25 27.85
C LYS A 224 4.93 13.48 26.62
N LYS A 225 4.94 14.71 26.08
CA LYS A 225 4.21 15.10 24.87
C LYS A 225 5.14 15.17 23.66
N GLY A 226 4.59 15.12 22.46
CA GLY A 226 5.32 15.28 21.20
C GLY A 226 5.26 14.05 20.28
N SER A 227 5.86 14.18 19.11
CA SER A 227 5.73 13.20 18.02
C SER A 227 6.42 11.86 18.33
N ILE A 228 7.52 11.88 19.07
CA ILE A 228 8.25 10.71 19.57
C ILE A 228 8.85 11.03 20.95
N VAL A 229 8.82 10.07 21.86
CA VAL A 229 9.39 10.17 23.22
C VAL A 229 10.25 8.94 23.52
N PRO A 230 11.40 9.11 24.20
CA PRO A 230 12.27 7.97 24.55
C PRO A 230 11.61 7.10 25.61
N VAL A 231 11.72 5.78 25.43
CA VAL A 231 11.21 4.76 26.36
C VAL A 231 12.39 4.15 27.10
N THR A 232 12.45 4.33 28.42
CA THR A 232 13.47 3.70 29.26
C THR A 232 13.11 2.23 29.55
N LEU A 233 14.08 1.44 30.00
CA LEU A 233 13.81 0.07 30.46
C LEU A 233 12.80 0.05 31.62
N ASN A 234 12.84 1.06 32.50
CA ASN A 234 11.88 1.18 33.59
C ASN A 234 10.47 1.50 33.07
N ASP A 235 10.35 2.40 32.08
CA ASP A 235 9.08 2.69 31.41
C ASP A 235 8.49 1.43 30.76
N TRP A 236 9.33 0.67 30.05
CA TRP A 236 8.96 -0.60 29.39
C TRP A 236 8.44 -1.65 30.39
N ARG A 237 9.17 -1.85 31.50
CA ARG A 237 8.80 -2.80 32.56
C ARG A 237 7.57 -2.35 33.35
N ARG A 238 7.49 -1.08 33.73
CA ARG A 238 6.37 -0.52 34.49
C ARG A 238 5.08 -0.59 33.69
N PHE A 239 5.15 -0.28 32.40
CA PHE A 239 3.97 -0.40 31.53
C PHE A 239 3.64 -1.85 31.20
N ASN A 240 4.64 -2.73 31.08
CA ASN A 240 4.52 -4.14 30.73
C ASN A 240 3.50 -4.37 29.58
N PRO A 241 3.82 -3.97 28.33
CA PRO A 241 2.86 -4.06 27.23
C PRO A 241 2.40 -5.52 27.03
N GLU A 242 1.09 -5.71 26.85
CA GLU A 242 0.49 -6.99 26.45
C GLU A 242 0.44 -7.15 24.94
N VAL A 243 0.46 -6.03 24.21
CA VAL A 243 0.55 -5.97 22.75
C VAL A 243 1.56 -4.89 22.37
N VAL A 244 2.45 -5.21 21.43
CA VAL A 244 3.37 -4.24 20.84
C VAL A 244 3.10 -4.18 19.34
N TYR A 245 3.11 -2.99 18.75
CA TYR A 245 3.12 -2.87 17.31
C TYR A 245 4.09 -1.80 16.79
N GLY A 246 4.61 -2.03 15.58
CA GLY A 246 5.49 -1.11 14.87
C GLY A 246 5.24 -1.13 13.36
N CYS A 247 6.12 -0.47 12.61
CA CYS A 247 6.10 -0.41 11.16
C CYS A 247 7.51 -0.25 10.58
N GLY A 248 7.74 -0.66 9.34
CA GLY A 248 9.04 -0.50 8.67
C GLY A 248 10.21 -1.02 9.52
N GLY A 249 11.25 -0.19 9.66
CA GLY A 249 12.49 -0.48 10.39
C GLY A 249 12.34 -0.70 11.91
N ASP A 250 11.14 -0.52 12.47
CA ASP A 250 10.88 -0.80 13.88
C ASP A 250 11.13 -2.28 14.23
N ARG A 251 11.00 -3.19 13.24
CA ARG A 251 11.20 -4.63 13.44
C ARG A 251 12.63 -4.95 13.82
N GLU A 252 13.59 -4.46 13.05
CA GLU A 252 15.01 -4.71 13.27
C GLU A 252 15.47 -4.08 14.60
N VAL A 253 14.93 -2.92 14.94
CA VAL A 253 15.20 -2.26 16.23
C VAL A 253 14.68 -3.10 17.39
N LEU A 254 13.43 -3.58 17.29
CA LEU A 254 12.83 -4.43 18.32
C LEU A 254 13.57 -5.77 18.45
N ASP A 255 13.85 -6.44 17.34
CA ASP A 255 14.57 -7.72 17.33
C ASP A 255 15.96 -7.60 17.94
N THR A 256 16.66 -6.49 17.68
CA THR A 256 17.97 -6.20 18.29
C THR A 256 17.85 -5.98 19.79
N LEU A 257 16.82 -5.25 20.22
CA LEU A 257 16.58 -4.93 21.63
C LEU A 257 16.20 -6.18 22.43
N LEU A 258 15.33 -7.03 21.87
CA LEU A 258 14.82 -8.25 22.52
C LEU A 258 15.90 -9.34 22.71
N LYS A 259 17.07 -9.21 22.08
CA LYS A 259 18.25 -10.05 22.40
C LYS A 259 18.77 -9.80 23.82
N ARG A 260 18.45 -8.65 24.42
CA ARG A 260 18.82 -8.31 25.78
C ARG A 260 17.74 -8.85 26.75
N PRO A 261 18.08 -9.78 27.66
CA PRO A 261 17.09 -10.47 28.49
C PRO A 261 16.16 -9.54 29.29
N GLU A 262 16.65 -8.37 29.69
CA GLU A 262 15.89 -7.39 30.47
C GLU A 262 14.69 -6.78 29.73
N TRP A 263 14.74 -6.76 28.39
CA TRP A 263 13.66 -6.25 27.53
C TRP A 263 12.65 -7.34 27.13
N ALA A 264 13.06 -8.61 27.15
CA ALA A 264 12.24 -9.74 26.69
C ALA A 264 11.17 -10.21 27.69
N GLN A 265 11.13 -9.65 28.91
CA GLN A 265 10.29 -10.16 30.01
C GLN A 265 8.83 -9.69 30.00
N VAL A 266 8.43 -8.84 29.06
CA VAL A 266 7.07 -8.29 29.00
C VAL A 266 6.06 -9.26 28.37
N ASP A 267 4.79 -9.08 28.69
CA ASP A 267 3.71 -10.01 28.30
C ASP A 267 3.56 -10.12 26.78
N ALA A 268 3.77 -9.04 26.03
CA ALA A 268 3.70 -9.05 24.57
C ALA A 268 4.71 -10.03 23.95
N VAL A 269 5.92 -10.13 24.52
CA VAL A 269 6.98 -11.03 24.03
C VAL A 269 6.65 -12.47 24.41
N LYS A 270 6.32 -12.70 25.69
CA LYS A 270 5.96 -14.03 26.22
C LYS A 270 4.79 -14.67 25.47
N ASN A 271 3.80 -13.86 25.11
CA ASN A 271 2.58 -14.31 24.44
C ASN A 271 2.62 -14.14 22.91
N ASN A 272 3.76 -13.76 22.33
CA ASN A 272 3.94 -13.56 20.89
C ASN A 272 2.91 -12.60 20.25
N ARG A 273 2.63 -11.47 20.91
CA ARG A 273 1.68 -10.43 20.48
C ARG A 273 2.40 -9.18 20.00
N ILE A 274 3.29 -9.38 19.02
CA ILE A 274 4.06 -8.33 18.35
C ILE A 274 3.59 -8.25 16.90
N TYR A 275 3.06 -7.11 16.49
CA TYR A 275 2.48 -6.90 15.17
C TYR A 275 3.22 -5.82 14.39
N PHE A 276 3.31 -5.98 13.08
CA PHE A 276 3.88 -4.96 12.20
C PHE A 276 2.86 -4.61 11.13
N PHE A 277 2.56 -3.32 11.02
CA PHE A 277 1.59 -2.79 10.08
C PHE A 277 2.29 -1.87 9.07
N PRO A 278 1.65 -1.60 7.91
CA PRO A 278 2.18 -0.64 6.95
C PRO A 278 2.39 0.76 7.54
N CYS A 279 3.48 1.43 7.15
CA CYS A 279 3.82 2.78 7.63
C CYS A 279 2.74 3.79 7.25
N GLU A 280 2.12 3.64 6.07
CA GLU A 280 1.04 4.47 5.57
C GLU A 280 -0.21 4.45 6.48
N LEU A 281 -0.44 3.36 7.21
CA LEU A 281 -1.57 3.23 8.13
C LEU A 281 -1.26 3.69 9.55
N THR A 282 0.01 3.60 9.98
CA THR A 282 0.42 3.84 11.37
C THR A 282 1.07 5.21 11.58
N CYS A 283 1.78 5.73 10.58
CA CYS A 283 2.51 7.00 10.65
C CYS A 283 1.70 8.19 10.15
N ARG A 284 0.47 7.99 9.66
CA ARG A 284 -0.36 9.02 9.02
C ARG A 284 -1.73 9.06 9.68
N ALA A 285 -2.26 10.26 9.91
CA ALA A 285 -3.67 10.49 10.21
C ALA A 285 -4.30 11.07 8.94
N SER A 286 -5.04 10.24 8.20
CA SER A 286 -5.41 10.45 6.80
C SER A 286 -6.67 9.64 6.42
N THR A 287 -6.81 9.22 5.17
CA THR A 287 -7.99 8.57 4.59
C THR A 287 -8.16 7.08 4.94
N HIS A 288 -7.30 6.50 5.79
CA HIS A 288 -7.41 5.09 6.25
C HIS A 288 -7.33 4.87 7.78
N MET A 289 -7.54 5.90 8.61
CA MET A 289 -7.56 5.80 10.08
C MET A 289 -8.57 4.80 10.63
N GLY A 290 -9.84 4.87 10.22
CA GLY A 290 -10.89 3.97 10.69
C GLY A 290 -10.59 2.53 10.30
N TYR A 291 -10.14 2.32 9.07
CA TYR A 291 -9.63 1.04 8.59
C TYR A 291 -8.47 0.50 9.44
N PHE A 292 -7.48 1.33 9.76
CA PHE A 292 -6.37 0.91 10.62
C PHE A 292 -6.84 0.56 12.04
N VAL A 293 -7.71 1.37 12.64
CA VAL A 293 -8.28 1.10 13.96
C VAL A 293 -9.05 -0.22 13.97
N LYS A 294 -9.81 -0.54 12.92
CA LYS A 294 -10.45 -1.87 12.77
C LYS A 294 -9.43 -3.01 12.81
N TRP A 295 -8.37 -2.89 12.03
CA TRP A 295 -7.35 -3.93 11.97
C TRP A 295 -6.57 -4.07 13.28
N LEU A 296 -6.23 -2.95 13.92
CA LEU A 296 -5.57 -2.94 15.22
C LEU A 296 -6.46 -3.59 16.29
N ALA A 297 -7.74 -3.20 16.37
CA ALA A 297 -8.68 -3.77 17.34
C ALA A 297 -8.85 -5.28 17.18
N ALA A 298 -9.02 -5.75 15.94
CA ALA A 298 -9.14 -7.18 15.66
C ALA A 298 -7.85 -7.96 15.97
N SER A 299 -6.68 -7.32 15.86
CA SER A 299 -5.39 -7.91 16.26
C SER A 299 -5.25 -7.99 17.78
N ILE A 300 -5.75 -7.00 18.52
CA ILE A 300 -5.73 -6.98 19.99
C ILE A 300 -6.71 -8.01 20.58
N TYR A 301 -7.89 -8.15 19.97
CA TYR A 301 -9.04 -8.88 20.50
C TYR A 301 -9.50 -10.02 19.58
N ILE A 302 -8.56 -10.81 19.05
CA ILE A 302 -8.85 -11.93 18.13
C ILE A 302 -9.92 -12.86 18.72
N ASP A 303 -9.78 -13.23 20.00
CA ASP A 303 -10.69 -14.18 20.65
C ASP A 303 -12.07 -13.57 20.86
N GLU A 304 -12.15 -12.35 21.39
CA GLU A 304 -13.42 -11.66 21.63
C GLU A 304 -14.13 -11.37 20.30
N PHE A 305 -13.42 -10.94 19.26
CA PHE A 305 -14.03 -10.62 17.96
C PHE A 305 -14.41 -11.88 17.17
N SER A 306 -13.85 -13.05 17.51
CA SER A 306 -14.23 -14.34 16.93
C SER A 306 -15.53 -14.89 17.52
N ALA A 307 -15.94 -14.42 18.70
CA ALA A 307 -17.04 -14.99 19.46
C ALA A 307 -18.41 -14.51 18.89
N PRO A 308 -19.36 -15.43 18.61
CA PRO A 308 -20.67 -15.07 18.04
C PRO A 308 -21.44 -14.03 18.85
N GLU A 309 -21.35 -14.08 20.18
CA GLU A 309 -21.99 -13.14 21.10
C GLU A 309 -21.45 -11.71 21.00
N ASN A 310 -20.31 -11.51 20.34
CA ASN A 310 -19.69 -10.20 20.11
C ASN A 310 -19.90 -9.68 18.68
N ILE A 311 -20.74 -10.34 17.89
CA ILE A 311 -21.21 -9.86 16.58
C ILE A 311 -22.25 -8.77 16.81
N VAL A 312 -22.04 -7.59 16.22
CA VAL A 312 -22.84 -6.36 16.49
C VAL A 312 -23.69 -5.90 15.31
N LEU A 313 -23.47 -6.44 14.11
CA LEU A 313 -24.21 -6.11 12.89
C LEU A 313 -24.91 -7.35 12.29
N PRO A 314 -25.95 -7.15 11.46
CA PRO A 314 -26.53 -8.24 10.67
C PRO A 314 -25.52 -8.81 9.67
N GLN A 315 -25.42 -10.13 9.58
CA GLN A 315 -24.51 -10.85 8.66
C GLN A 315 -25.19 -11.13 7.30
N GLY A 316 -24.38 -11.46 6.29
CA GLY A 316 -24.88 -11.82 4.95
C GLY A 316 -24.62 -10.76 3.87
N ARG A 317 -25.33 -10.87 2.74
CA ARG A 317 -25.13 -10.04 1.55
C ARG A 317 -25.48 -8.56 1.79
N LEU A 318 -24.65 -7.66 1.28
CA LEU A 318 -24.81 -6.20 1.42
C LEU A 318 -25.09 -5.50 0.09
N SER A 319 -24.25 -5.76 -0.90
CA SER A 319 -24.32 -5.09 -2.19
C SER A 319 -23.74 -5.98 -3.29
N GLU A 320 -24.01 -5.61 -4.53
CA GLU A 320 -23.47 -6.29 -5.71
C GLU A 320 -23.14 -5.27 -6.78
N ARG A 321 -21.97 -5.43 -7.40
CA ARG A 321 -21.51 -4.62 -8.53
C ARG A 321 -21.20 -5.53 -9.71
N ALA A 322 -21.94 -5.39 -10.80
CA ALA A 322 -21.73 -6.16 -12.02
C ALA A 322 -20.35 -5.90 -12.65
N ILE A 323 -19.78 -6.96 -13.23
CA ILE A 323 -18.58 -6.95 -14.07
C ILE A 323 -18.98 -7.48 -15.44
N LYS A 324 -18.47 -6.85 -16.50
CA LYS A 324 -18.70 -7.33 -17.87
C LYS A 324 -17.61 -8.33 -18.26
N ILE A 325 -18.02 -9.53 -18.66
CA ILE A 325 -17.17 -10.55 -19.29
C ILE A 325 -17.88 -11.02 -20.55
N GLY A 326 -17.20 -10.97 -21.71
CA GLY A 326 -17.80 -11.17 -23.02
C GLY A 326 -17.92 -12.62 -23.47
N LEU A 327 -18.19 -13.57 -22.57
CA LEU A 327 -18.24 -15.01 -22.88
C LEU A 327 -19.67 -15.56 -22.84
N SER A 328 -20.07 -16.35 -23.83
CA SER A 328 -21.45 -16.81 -24.05
C SER A 328 -22.01 -17.67 -22.92
N TYR A 329 -21.17 -18.47 -22.26
CA TYR A 329 -21.56 -19.36 -21.17
C TYR A 329 -21.62 -18.68 -19.80
N ILE A 330 -21.21 -17.42 -19.69
CA ILE A 330 -21.35 -16.67 -18.43
C ILE A 330 -22.76 -16.13 -18.36
N GLU A 331 -23.48 -16.48 -17.29
CA GLU A 331 -24.80 -15.93 -16.98
C GLU A 331 -24.64 -14.50 -16.45
N ASP A 332 -23.83 -14.34 -15.41
CA ASP A 332 -23.42 -13.06 -14.86
C ASP A 332 -22.05 -13.15 -14.18
N ALA A 333 -21.42 -11.99 -14.00
CA ALA A 333 -20.23 -11.83 -13.20
C ALA A 333 -20.35 -10.57 -12.35
N SER A 334 -19.94 -10.65 -11.09
CA SER A 334 -20.09 -9.54 -10.15
C SER A 334 -19.06 -9.57 -9.02
N ILE A 335 -18.89 -8.43 -8.37
CA ILE A 335 -18.29 -8.34 -7.03
C ILE A 335 -19.42 -8.21 -6.03
N VAL A 336 -19.55 -9.21 -5.16
CA VAL A 336 -20.55 -9.25 -4.10
C VAL A 336 -19.92 -8.88 -2.77
N GLU A 337 -20.48 -7.86 -2.12
CA GLU A 337 -20.12 -7.51 -0.75
C GLU A 337 -20.94 -8.33 0.24
N THR A 338 -20.27 -8.94 1.21
CA THR A 338 -20.88 -9.70 2.29
C THR A 338 -20.34 -9.22 3.63
N ARG A 339 -21.16 -9.30 4.68
CA ARG A 339 -20.71 -9.08 6.06
C ARG A 339 -20.48 -10.43 6.73
N ILE A 340 -19.25 -10.67 7.14
CA ILE A 340 -18.81 -11.86 7.89
C ILE A 340 -18.08 -11.38 9.14
N LYS A 341 -18.55 -11.81 10.31
CA LYS A 341 -18.09 -11.38 11.65
C LYS A 341 -17.97 -9.86 11.77
N ASP A 342 -18.99 -9.15 11.29
CA ASP A 342 -19.12 -7.68 11.22
C ASP A 342 -18.26 -6.95 10.17
N PHE A 343 -17.30 -7.61 9.54
CA PHE A 343 -16.43 -6.98 8.55
C PHE A 343 -16.94 -7.22 7.13
N VAL A 344 -16.77 -6.22 6.27
CA VAL A 344 -17.14 -6.30 4.85
C VAL A 344 -16.07 -7.09 4.09
N ASN A 345 -16.51 -8.15 3.42
CA ASN A 345 -15.74 -9.01 2.54
C ASN A 345 -16.24 -8.77 1.11
N LYS A 346 -15.39 -9.06 0.11
CA LYS A 346 -15.73 -8.85 -1.30
C LYS A 346 -15.44 -10.12 -2.08
N THR A 347 -16.38 -10.59 -2.87
CA THR A 347 -16.22 -11.84 -3.63
C THR A 347 -16.43 -11.58 -5.10
N LEU A 348 -15.43 -11.87 -5.93
CA LEU A 348 -15.67 -12.06 -7.36
C LEU A 348 -16.47 -13.35 -7.52
N LEU A 349 -17.65 -13.27 -8.11
CA LEU A 349 -18.48 -14.40 -8.51
C LEU A 349 -18.69 -14.38 -10.02
N ILE A 350 -18.60 -15.55 -10.64
CA ILE A 350 -18.90 -15.77 -12.05
C ILE A 350 -19.85 -16.97 -12.09
N ARG A 351 -21.11 -16.71 -12.47
CA ARG A 351 -22.14 -17.74 -12.63
C ARG A 351 -22.13 -18.24 -14.07
N LEU A 352 -22.20 -19.56 -14.21
CA LEU A 352 -22.16 -20.27 -15.47
C LEU A 352 -23.57 -20.70 -15.86
N LYS A 353 -23.95 -20.54 -17.12
CA LYS A 353 -25.28 -20.90 -17.64
C LYS A 353 -25.59 -22.39 -17.56
N HIS A 354 -24.56 -23.22 -17.48
CA HIS A 354 -24.66 -24.66 -17.33
C HIS A 354 -23.45 -25.16 -16.53
N PRO A 355 -23.57 -26.31 -15.84
CA PRO A 355 -22.46 -26.87 -15.09
C PRO A 355 -21.26 -27.20 -15.99
N MET A 356 -20.06 -26.87 -15.54
CA MET A 356 -18.80 -27.06 -16.27
C MET A 356 -17.73 -27.75 -15.43
N LYS A 357 -16.69 -28.24 -16.10
CA LYS A 357 -15.47 -28.68 -15.42
C LYS A 357 -14.56 -27.51 -15.09
N VAL A 358 -13.82 -27.66 -14.00
CA VAL A 358 -12.76 -26.73 -13.63
C VAL A 358 -11.53 -27.50 -13.15
N VAL A 359 -10.36 -26.90 -13.31
CA VAL A 359 -9.15 -27.32 -12.60
C VAL A 359 -8.73 -26.19 -11.67
N SER A 360 -8.75 -26.47 -10.37
CA SER A 360 -8.34 -25.55 -9.30
C SER A 360 -7.08 -26.04 -8.64
N THR A 361 -6.08 -25.18 -8.44
CA THR A 361 -4.88 -25.54 -7.65
C THR A 361 -5.18 -25.66 -6.15
N LEU A 362 -6.30 -25.10 -5.70
CA LEU A 362 -6.75 -25.21 -4.30
C LEU A 362 -7.58 -26.47 -4.05
N GLU A 363 -8.39 -26.87 -5.03
CA GLU A 363 -9.41 -27.91 -4.85
C GLU A 363 -9.24 -29.15 -5.73
N GLY A 364 -8.30 -29.13 -6.68
CA GLY A 364 -8.14 -30.17 -7.69
C GLY A 364 -9.08 -30.02 -8.89
N GLU A 365 -9.21 -31.08 -9.70
CA GLU A 365 -10.20 -31.17 -10.78
C GLU A 365 -11.59 -31.38 -10.18
N ARG A 366 -12.58 -30.63 -10.68
CA ARG A 366 -13.99 -30.76 -10.27
C ARG A 366 -14.90 -30.72 -11.48
N ASP A 367 -16.05 -31.38 -11.35
CA ASP A 367 -17.11 -31.45 -12.36
C ASP A 367 -18.41 -30.90 -11.75
N GLY A 368 -19.37 -30.52 -12.61
CA GLY A 368 -20.66 -29.99 -12.18
C GLY A 368 -20.59 -28.62 -11.48
N ILE A 369 -19.61 -27.79 -11.84
CA ILE A 369 -19.43 -26.46 -11.24
C ILE A 369 -20.32 -25.44 -11.95
N GLU A 370 -21.13 -24.72 -11.17
CA GLU A 370 -22.05 -23.67 -11.63
C GLU A 370 -21.51 -22.28 -11.32
N VAL A 371 -20.63 -22.16 -10.31
CA VAL A 371 -20.07 -20.88 -9.88
C VAL A 371 -18.57 -21.02 -9.63
N VAL A 372 -17.80 -20.10 -10.22
CA VAL A 372 -16.39 -19.90 -9.86
C VAL A 372 -16.19 -18.53 -9.22
N GLY A 373 -15.21 -18.42 -8.33
CA GLY A 373 -14.97 -17.15 -7.66
C GLY A 373 -13.62 -16.99 -6.99
N ASN A 374 -13.42 -15.79 -6.46
CA ASN A 374 -12.26 -15.42 -5.65
C ASN A 374 -12.72 -14.50 -4.52
N HIS A 375 -12.53 -14.93 -3.28
CA HIS A 375 -13.07 -14.28 -2.08
C HIS A 375 -11.97 -13.53 -1.32
N TYR A 376 -12.18 -12.21 -1.15
CA TYR A 376 -11.31 -11.34 -0.39
C TYR A 376 -11.67 -11.32 1.09
N TYR A 377 -10.69 -11.69 1.92
CA TYR A 377 -10.71 -11.50 3.35
C TYR A 377 -9.97 -10.21 3.74
N PRO A 378 -10.66 -9.24 4.39
CA PRO A 378 -10.02 -8.00 4.84
C PRO A 378 -9.09 -8.24 6.03
N PRO A 379 -8.06 -7.38 6.25
CA PRO A 379 -7.08 -7.61 7.31
C PRO A 379 -7.58 -7.80 8.74
N PRO A 380 -8.66 -7.12 9.19
CA PRO A 380 -9.26 -7.42 10.49
C PRO A 380 -9.68 -8.89 10.65
N LEU A 381 -9.99 -9.60 9.56
CA LEU A 381 -10.37 -11.01 9.62
C LEU A 381 -9.21 -11.99 9.55
N TRP A 382 -8.01 -11.59 9.12
CA TRP A 382 -6.91 -12.54 8.89
C TRP A 382 -6.59 -13.41 10.12
N GLY A 383 -6.41 -12.80 11.30
CA GLY A 383 -6.15 -13.55 12.54
C GLY A 383 -7.31 -14.48 12.96
N ILE A 384 -8.54 -14.02 12.77
CA ILE A 384 -9.77 -14.76 13.10
C ILE A 384 -9.96 -15.96 12.15
N SER A 385 -9.71 -15.74 10.87
CA SER A 385 -9.78 -16.72 9.78
C SER A 385 -8.72 -17.80 9.92
N HIS A 386 -7.46 -17.43 10.19
CA HIS A 386 -6.38 -18.40 10.40
C HIS A 386 -6.65 -19.32 11.59
N LYS A 387 -7.28 -18.82 12.66
CA LYS A 387 -7.67 -19.63 13.82
C LYS A 387 -8.76 -20.66 13.48
N SER A 388 -9.64 -20.34 12.52
CA SER A 388 -10.81 -21.16 12.17
C SER A 388 -10.47 -22.30 11.20
N GLY A 389 -9.36 -22.18 10.45
CA GLY A 389 -8.93 -23.13 9.43
C GLY A 389 -9.64 -22.97 8.08
N LEU A 390 -9.02 -23.47 7.01
CA LEU A 390 -9.48 -23.26 5.63
C LEU A 390 -10.88 -23.84 5.34
N LYS A 391 -11.20 -25.01 5.88
CA LYS A 391 -12.51 -25.65 5.68
C LYS A 391 -13.64 -24.77 6.22
N ARG A 392 -13.54 -24.37 7.50
CA ARG A 392 -14.56 -23.53 8.14
C ARG A 392 -14.65 -22.16 7.48
N LEU A 393 -13.51 -21.58 7.10
CA LEU A 393 -13.45 -20.34 6.33
C LEU A 393 -14.23 -20.44 5.01
N ARG A 394 -14.09 -21.55 4.28
CA ARG A 394 -14.86 -21.80 3.07
C ARG A 394 -16.35 -21.97 3.36
N ASP A 395 -16.70 -22.77 4.37
CA ASP A 395 -18.10 -23.03 4.73
C ASP A 395 -18.81 -21.71 5.11
N ASP A 396 -18.20 -20.91 6.00
CA ASP A 396 -18.72 -19.59 6.41
C ASP A 396 -18.88 -18.63 5.21
N THR A 397 -17.93 -18.63 4.27
CA THR A 397 -18.00 -17.81 3.03
C THR A 397 -19.19 -18.23 2.18
N LEU A 398 -19.34 -19.53 1.90
CA LEU A 398 -20.37 -20.03 0.99
C LEU A 398 -21.76 -19.88 1.59
N GLU A 399 -21.90 -20.09 2.91
CA GLU A 399 -23.14 -19.81 3.64
C GLU A 399 -23.53 -18.34 3.54
N ALA A 400 -22.59 -17.41 3.78
CA ALA A 400 -22.85 -15.97 3.67
C ALA A 400 -23.22 -15.51 2.24
N LEU A 401 -22.82 -16.27 1.23
CA LEU A 401 -23.14 -16.03 -0.19
C LEU A 401 -24.39 -16.80 -0.67
N GLY A 402 -24.93 -17.72 0.14
CA GLY A 402 -26.02 -18.60 -0.26
C GLY A 402 -25.63 -19.56 -1.39
N LEU A 403 -24.40 -20.08 -1.39
CA LEU A 403 -23.85 -20.93 -2.44
C LEU A 403 -23.60 -22.36 -1.95
N SER A 404 -23.78 -23.34 -2.83
CA SER A 404 -23.51 -24.74 -2.51
C SER A 404 -22.02 -25.07 -2.60
N PRO A 405 -21.42 -25.76 -1.61
CA PRO A 405 -20.04 -26.22 -1.69
C PRO A 405 -19.79 -27.26 -2.78
N THR A 406 -20.82 -28.01 -3.21
CA THR A 406 -20.68 -29.06 -4.23
C THR A 406 -20.63 -28.51 -5.65
N THR A 407 -21.30 -27.37 -5.93
CA THR A 407 -21.35 -26.75 -7.26
C THR A 407 -20.54 -25.44 -7.38
N THR A 408 -19.85 -25.04 -6.30
CA THR A 408 -19.01 -23.82 -6.29
C THR A 408 -17.54 -24.14 -6.11
N SER A 409 -16.67 -23.51 -6.91
CA SER A 409 -15.20 -23.49 -6.72
C SER A 409 -14.72 -22.06 -6.45
N VAL A 410 -14.09 -21.82 -5.29
CA VAL A 410 -13.73 -20.45 -4.86
C VAL A 410 -12.30 -20.41 -4.33
N LEU A 411 -11.53 -19.41 -4.79
CA LEU A 411 -10.21 -19.10 -4.23
C LEU A 411 -10.31 -18.10 -3.08
N PHE A 412 -9.26 -17.96 -2.28
CA PHE A 412 -9.21 -17.00 -1.17
C PHE A 412 -8.01 -16.06 -1.30
N THR A 413 -8.23 -14.78 -1.03
CA THR A 413 -7.20 -13.74 -1.21
C THR A 413 -7.21 -12.69 -0.11
N GLY A 414 -6.02 -12.17 0.19
CA GLY A 414 -5.84 -10.96 1.00
C GLY A 414 -5.72 -9.67 0.16
N ALA A 415 -5.77 -9.77 -1.17
CA ALA A 415 -5.80 -8.62 -2.07
C ALA A 415 -7.26 -8.19 -2.31
N ASP A 416 -7.53 -6.89 -2.21
CA ASP A 416 -8.88 -6.32 -2.26
C ASP A 416 -9.47 -6.45 -3.68
N MET A 417 -10.74 -6.85 -3.78
CA MET A 417 -11.44 -6.99 -5.06
C MET A 417 -11.61 -5.67 -5.82
N ASP A 418 -11.53 -4.52 -5.15
CA ASP A 418 -11.49 -3.23 -5.85
C ASP A 418 -10.23 -3.07 -6.70
N ASN A 419 -9.18 -3.85 -6.41
CA ASN A 419 -7.93 -3.90 -7.17
C ASN A 419 -7.88 -5.06 -8.19
N LEU A 420 -8.98 -5.81 -8.38
CA LEU A 420 -9.08 -6.88 -9.37
C LEU A 420 -8.69 -6.37 -10.75
N ALA A 421 -7.72 -7.03 -11.40
CA ALA A 421 -7.37 -6.80 -12.80
C ALA A 421 -8.11 -7.79 -13.69
N ILE A 422 -8.66 -7.31 -14.80
CA ILE A 422 -9.30 -8.14 -15.82
C ILE A 422 -8.54 -7.86 -17.12
N ALA A 423 -7.76 -8.82 -17.56
CA ALA A 423 -7.00 -8.75 -18.80
C ALA A 423 -7.64 -9.66 -19.84
N GLU A 424 -7.82 -9.12 -21.04
CA GLU A 424 -8.37 -9.82 -22.19
C GLU A 424 -7.35 -9.78 -23.33
N GLU A 425 -7.18 -10.91 -24.01
CA GLU A 425 -6.39 -11.04 -25.23
C GLU A 425 -7.17 -11.87 -26.27
N THR A 426 -7.12 -11.43 -27.54
CA THR A 426 -7.91 -12.00 -28.63
C THR A 426 -7.05 -12.24 -29.87
N TYR A 427 -7.30 -13.34 -30.59
CA TYR A 427 -6.76 -13.57 -31.94
C TYR A 427 -7.75 -14.37 -32.78
N LYS A 428 -8.23 -13.77 -33.88
CA LYS A 428 -9.37 -14.30 -34.64
C LYS A 428 -10.53 -14.59 -33.67
N GLU A 429 -11.08 -15.79 -33.72
CA GLU A 429 -12.16 -16.23 -32.83
C GLU A 429 -11.69 -16.60 -31.42
N ILE A 430 -10.39 -16.74 -31.13
CA ILE A 430 -9.92 -17.14 -29.80
C ILE A 430 -9.91 -15.92 -28.87
N GLN A 431 -10.59 -16.03 -27.74
CA GLN A 431 -10.64 -15.03 -26.67
C GLN A 431 -10.24 -15.67 -25.34
N VAL A 432 -9.34 -15.00 -24.61
CA VAL A 432 -8.88 -15.43 -23.28
C VAL A 432 -9.00 -14.27 -22.30
N TYR A 433 -9.62 -14.54 -21.15
CA TYR A 433 -9.66 -13.66 -19.99
C TYR A 433 -8.79 -14.21 -18.87
N ALA A 434 -8.03 -13.32 -18.22
CA ALA A 434 -7.37 -13.55 -16.95
C ALA A 434 -7.88 -12.53 -15.92
N LEU A 435 -8.57 -13.03 -14.89
CA LEU A 435 -9.04 -12.22 -13.75
C LEU A 435 -8.08 -12.45 -12.59
N VAL A 436 -7.37 -11.40 -12.20
CA VAL A 436 -6.18 -11.50 -11.33
C VAL A 436 -6.30 -10.58 -10.12
N THR A 437 -6.05 -11.14 -8.93
CA THR A 437 -5.76 -10.36 -7.71
C THR A 437 -4.35 -10.68 -7.25
N ALA A 438 -3.54 -9.67 -6.93
CA ALA A 438 -2.13 -9.86 -6.58
C ALA A 438 -1.72 -8.98 -5.40
N GLY A 439 -1.22 -9.59 -4.33
CA GLY A 439 -0.62 -8.90 -3.18
C GLY A 439 0.73 -9.51 -2.82
N ILE A 440 1.82 -8.76 -2.95
CA ILE A 440 3.20 -9.28 -2.91
C ILE A 440 4.08 -8.73 -1.78
N ARG A 441 3.63 -7.74 -1.01
CA ARG A 441 4.51 -7.04 -0.04
C ARG A 441 4.93 -7.88 1.17
N SER A 442 4.14 -8.89 1.54
CA SER A 442 4.25 -9.60 2.82
C SER A 442 4.81 -11.02 2.71
N ASN A 443 4.53 -11.73 1.61
CA ASN A 443 4.88 -13.14 1.43
C ASN A 443 5.38 -13.50 0.02
N ALA A 444 5.84 -12.53 -0.77
CA ALA A 444 6.48 -12.84 -2.04
C ALA A 444 7.67 -13.77 -1.81
N GLN A 445 7.79 -14.80 -2.64
CA GLN A 445 8.69 -15.92 -2.41
C GLN A 445 9.42 -16.31 -3.70
N ARG A 446 10.72 -16.53 -3.57
CA ARG A 446 11.53 -17.31 -4.51
C ARG A 446 11.46 -18.77 -4.08
N MET A 447 10.49 -19.50 -4.63
CA MET A 447 10.14 -20.86 -4.18
C MET A 447 11.35 -21.82 -4.16
N SER A 448 12.31 -21.66 -5.08
CA SER A 448 13.52 -22.50 -5.18
C SER A 448 14.64 -22.17 -4.18
N LYS A 449 14.49 -21.14 -3.35
CA LYS A 449 15.56 -20.66 -2.44
C LYS A 449 15.06 -20.30 -1.04
N ASP A 450 13.86 -19.78 -0.93
CA ASP A 450 13.29 -19.37 0.35
C ASP A 450 12.75 -20.56 1.14
N TYR A 451 12.81 -20.45 2.46
CA TYR A 451 12.33 -21.47 3.38
C TYR A 451 10.83 -21.30 3.68
N GLY A 452 10.08 -22.40 3.61
CA GLY A 452 8.67 -22.48 4.03
C GLY A 452 8.58 -22.83 5.52
N PRO A 453 8.13 -21.90 6.40
CA PRO A 453 8.09 -22.15 7.84
C PRO A 453 6.92 -23.03 8.30
N PHE A 454 5.94 -23.27 7.43
CA PHE A 454 4.77 -24.06 7.75
C PHE A 454 5.08 -25.55 7.61
N TYR A 455 4.98 -26.27 8.73
CA TYR A 455 5.00 -27.72 8.78
C TYR A 455 3.59 -28.19 9.14
N GLU A 456 2.92 -28.87 8.21
CA GLU A 456 1.51 -29.28 8.33
C GLU A 456 1.18 -29.99 9.66
N PRO A 457 2.01 -30.94 10.16
CA PRO A 457 1.76 -31.60 11.44
C PRO A 457 1.78 -30.66 12.65
N ASP A 458 2.55 -29.58 12.61
CA ASP A 458 2.77 -28.67 13.74
C ASP A 458 2.04 -27.34 13.63
N ALA A 459 1.28 -27.12 12.55
CA ALA A 459 0.40 -25.99 12.23
C ALA A 459 0.67 -24.67 12.99
N ARG A 460 1.94 -24.25 13.10
CA ARG A 460 2.34 -23.07 13.84
C ARG A 460 3.21 -22.17 12.97
N LYS A 461 2.70 -20.95 12.83
CA LYS A 461 3.30 -19.77 12.17
C LYS A 461 3.23 -19.77 10.65
N HIS A 462 2.46 -18.81 10.12
CA HIS A 462 2.58 -18.30 8.76
C HIS A 462 3.10 -16.86 8.83
N LYS A 463 3.99 -16.46 7.91
CA LYS A 463 4.24 -15.03 7.66
C LYS A 463 3.01 -14.45 6.98
N GLY A 464 2.73 -13.16 7.27
CA GLY A 464 1.48 -12.47 6.96
C GLY A 464 0.97 -12.65 5.52
N PRO A 465 -0.30 -12.35 5.27
CA PRO A 465 -0.98 -12.76 4.05
C PRO A 465 -0.64 -11.87 2.86
N GLY A 466 -0.56 -12.51 1.70
CA GLY A 466 -0.43 -11.96 0.35
C GLY A 466 -0.73 -13.12 -0.59
N THR A 467 -1.26 -12.88 -1.79
CA THR A 467 -1.52 -13.97 -2.73
C THR A 467 -1.58 -13.46 -4.15
N ILE A 468 -1.28 -14.31 -5.12
CA ILE A 468 -1.62 -14.09 -6.52
C ILE A 468 -2.62 -15.17 -6.93
N ASN A 469 -3.88 -14.76 -7.10
CA ASN A 469 -4.95 -15.63 -7.56
C ASN A 469 -5.34 -15.26 -9.00
N ILE A 470 -5.50 -16.26 -9.85
CA ILE A 470 -5.78 -16.11 -11.28
C ILE A 470 -6.96 -17.01 -11.67
N LEU A 471 -8.01 -16.42 -12.25
CA LEU A 471 -9.08 -17.16 -12.93
C LEU A 471 -8.90 -17.02 -14.43
N ILE A 472 -8.89 -18.14 -15.15
CA ILE A 472 -8.72 -18.20 -16.62
C ILE A 472 -10.00 -18.69 -17.26
N LEU A 473 -10.53 -17.89 -18.19
CA LEU A 473 -11.76 -18.16 -18.93
C LEU A 473 -11.50 -18.03 -20.43
N THR A 474 -12.06 -18.92 -21.23
CA THR A 474 -11.91 -18.93 -22.70
C THR A 474 -13.26 -19.12 -23.38
N ASN A 475 -13.44 -18.61 -24.60
CA ASN A 475 -14.63 -18.85 -25.42
C ASN A 475 -14.57 -20.16 -26.24
N HIS A 476 -13.52 -20.95 -26.04
CA HIS A 476 -13.34 -22.28 -26.60
C HIS A 476 -13.37 -23.30 -25.48
N ARG A 477 -13.79 -24.52 -25.79
CA ARG A 477 -13.84 -25.63 -24.85
C ARG A 477 -12.47 -26.27 -24.72
N LEU A 478 -11.91 -26.27 -23.52
CA LEU A 478 -10.60 -26.83 -23.23
C LEU A 478 -10.71 -28.32 -22.92
N SER A 479 -9.88 -29.15 -23.55
CA SER A 479 -9.72 -30.53 -23.12
C SER A 479 -9.11 -30.59 -21.71
N LYS A 480 -9.23 -31.73 -21.01
CA LYS A 480 -8.59 -31.94 -19.69
C LYS A 480 -7.07 -31.69 -19.73
N ARG A 481 -6.43 -32.09 -20.83
CA ARG A 481 -5.02 -31.82 -21.09
C ARG A 481 -4.75 -30.32 -21.24
N ALA A 482 -5.58 -29.60 -21.99
CA ALA A 482 -5.44 -28.16 -22.15
C ALA A 482 -5.65 -27.40 -20.83
N MET A 483 -6.64 -27.80 -20.00
CA MET A 483 -6.89 -27.17 -18.70
C MET A 483 -5.72 -27.36 -17.73
N THR A 484 -5.16 -28.57 -17.64
CA THR A 484 -4.01 -28.83 -16.76
C THR A 484 -2.73 -28.14 -17.28
N ARG A 485 -2.52 -28.12 -18.61
CA ARG A 485 -1.38 -27.40 -19.21
C ARG A 485 -1.46 -25.89 -19.02
N ALA A 486 -2.66 -25.32 -18.94
CA ALA A 486 -2.89 -23.89 -18.72
C ALA A 486 -2.29 -23.40 -17.38
N ILE A 487 -2.26 -24.25 -16.35
CA ILE A 487 -1.63 -23.94 -15.06
C ILE A 487 -0.13 -23.64 -15.23
N ILE A 488 0.57 -24.42 -16.06
CA ILE A 488 2.00 -24.20 -16.35
C ILE A 488 2.18 -22.87 -17.08
N THR A 489 1.41 -22.64 -18.15
CA THR A 489 1.44 -21.40 -18.94
C THR A 489 1.22 -20.17 -18.07
N ALA A 490 0.20 -20.21 -17.21
CA ALA A 490 -0.11 -19.12 -16.28
C ALA A 490 0.98 -18.93 -15.21
N THR A 491 1.59 -20.02 -14.73
CA THR A 491 2.69 -19.96 -13.74
C THR A 491 3.94 -19.32 -14.34
N GLU A 492 4.30 -19.67 -15.58
CA GLU A 492 5.42 -19.05 -16.30
C GLU A 492 5.17 -17.56 -16.54
N ALA A 493 3.97 -17.21 -17.03
CA ALA A 493 3.59 -15.81 -17.27
C ALA A 493 3.59 -14.95 -16.00
N LYS A 494 3.05 -15.46 -14.90
CA LYS A 494 3.10 -14.82 -13.57
C LYS A 494 4.54 -14.61 -13.12
N SER A 495 5.38 -15.65 -13.22
CA SER A 495 6.78 -15.58 -12.80
C SER A 495 7.57 -14.57 -13.63
N ALA A 496 7.31 -14.49 -14.93
CA ALA A 496 7.88 -13.48 -15.82
C ALA A 496 7.46 -12.06 -15.41
N ALA A 497 6.17 -11.83 -15.15
CA ALA A 497 5.67 -10.53 -14.69
C ALA A 497 6.34 -10.07 -13.38
N LEU A 498 6.53 -10.98 -12.42
CA LEU A 498 7.25 -10.68 -11.18
C LEU A 498 8.73 -10.38 -11.42
N ALA A 499 9.35 -11.10 -12.36
CA ALA A 499 10.76 -10.90 -12.69
C ALA A 499 11.01 -9.57 -13.40
N ASP A 500 10.18 -9.23 -14.37
CA ASP A 500 10.27 -7.99 -15.14
C ASP A 500 9.94 -6.76 -14.27
N LEU A 501 9.03 -6.92 -13.30
CA LEU A 501 8.80 -5.93 -12.24
C LEU A 501 9.84 -5.96 -11.11
N ASP A 502 10.87 -6.81 -11.15
CA ASP A 502 11.86 -6.91 -10.07
C ASP A 502 11.22 -7.03 -8.67
N ILE A 503 10.18 -7.86 -8.54
CA ILE A 503 9.52 -8.08 -7.25
C ILE A 503 10.46 -8.88 -6.36
N ARG A 504 10.81 -8.33 -5.20
CA ARG A 504 11.78 -8.95 -4.27
C ARG A 504 11.12 -9.97 -3.37
N SER A 505 11.85 -11.04 -3.05
CA SER A 505 11.44 -11.98 -2.01
C SER A 505 11.29 -11.29 -0.66
N SER A 506 10.20 -11.53 0.06
CA SER A 506 10.00 -11.06 1.44
C SER A 506 10.85 -11.82 2.47
N TYR A 507 11.64 -12.81 2.04
CA TYR A 507 12.51 -13.62 2.88
C TYR A 507 13.98 -13.31 2.63
N THR A 508 14.37 -13.14 1.37
CA THR A 508 15.75 -12.88 0.95
C THR A 508 15.86 -11.71 -0.05
N PRO A 509 15.35 -10.52 0.31
CA PRO A 509 15.11 -9.42 -0.62
C PRO A 509 16.38 -8.91 -1.32
N LEU A 510 17.52 -8.95 -0.64
CA LEU A 510 18.84 -8.56 -1.18
C LEU A 510 19.34 -9.43 -2.33
N ARG A 511 18.87 -10.68 -2.45
CA ARG A 511 19.48 -11.68 -3.33
C ARG A 511 18.53 -12.27 -4.36
N HIS A 512 17.25 -12.35 -4.05
CA HIS A 512 16.31 -13.09 -4.89
C HIS A 512 15.11 -12.26 -5.31
N VAL A 513 14.88 -12.29 -6.63
CA VAL A 513 13.61 -11.96 -7.27
C VAL A 513 12.61 -13.08 -7.00
N ALA A 514 11.38 -12.73 -6.62
CA ALA A 514 10.29 -13.63 -6.34
C ALA A 514 9.76 -14.30 -7.62
N THR A 515 9.22 -15.51 -7.48
CA THR A 515 8.57 -16.27 -8.56
C THR A 515 7.07 -16.42 -8.34
N GLY A 516 6.58 -15.99 -7.18
CA GLY A 516 5.20 -16.09 -6.76
C GLY A 516 5.03 -15.60 -5.33
N THR A 517 3.91 -15.95 -4.72
CA THR A 517 3.72 -15.93 -3.28
C THR A 517 3.63 -17.36 -2.74
N GLY A 518 3.71 -17.52 -1.42
CA GLY A 518 3.54 -18.82 -0.78
C GLY A 518 2.12 -19.43 -0.91
N THR A 519 1.15 -18.69 -1.46
CA THR A 519 -0.27 -19.09 -1.50
C THR A 519 -0.93 -18.90 -2.87
N ASP A 520 -0.14 -18.81 -3.94
CA ASP A 520 -0.68 -18.59 -5.28
C ASP A 520 -1.70 -19.65 -5.68
N ASN A 521 -2.82 -19.25 -6.28
CA ASN A 521 -3.84 -20.17 -6.76
C ASN A 521 -4.39 -19.84 -8.14
N ILE A 522 -4.78 -20.86 -8.90
CA ILE A 522 -5.29 -20.74 -10.27
C ILE A 522 -6.56 -21.58 -10.39
N ILE A 523 -7.60 -21.02 -11.02
CA ILE A 523 -8.75 -21.75 -11.56
C ILE A 523 -8.73 -21.61 -13.08
N VAL A 524 -8.88 -22.73 -13.78
CA VAL A 524 -9.13 -22.78 -15.22
C VAL A 524 -10.52 -23.37 -15.43
N VAL A 525 -11.39 -22.64 -16.13
CA VAL A 525 -12.74 -23.10 -16.48
C VAL A 525 -12.71 -23.76 -17.85
N GLU A 526 -13.48 -24.84 -18.03
CA GLU A 526 -13.57 -25.61 -19.28
C GLU A 526 -13.92 -24.74 -20.50
N GLY A 527 -14.83 -23.78 -20.33
CA GLY A 527 -15.37 -22.98 -21.42
C GLY A 527 -16.37 -23.76 -22.28
N ASP A 528 -17.04 -23.04 -23.18
CA ASP A 528 -17.91 -23.62 -24.22
C ASP A 528 -17.29 -23.40 -25.61
N GLY A 529 -17.90 -23.95 -26.66
CA GLY A 529 -17.45 -23.74 -28.04
C GLY A 529 -16.53 -24.85 -28.59
N GLU A 530 -15.75 -24.52 -29.63
CA GLU A 530 -14.89 -25.48 -30.32
C GLU A 530 -13.77 -26.00 -29.42
N VAL A 531 -13.45 -27.28 -29.55
CA VAL A 531 -12.50 -27.94 -28.66
C VAL A 531 -11.06 -27.58 -29.03
N LEU A 532 -10.30 -27.11 -28.04
CA LEU A 532 -8.85 -26.93 -28.12
C LEU A 532 -8.12 -27.87 -27.16
N ASP A 533 -7.19 -28.66 -27.69
CA ASP A 533 -6.52 -29.73 -26.95
C ASP A 533 -5.18 -29.34 -26.31
N SER A 534 -4.67 -28.13 -26.57
CA SER A 534 -3.38 -27.68 -26.02
C SER A 534 -3.30 -26.17 -25.79
N SER A 535 -2.79 -25.80 -24.61
CA SER A 535 -2.58 -24.43 -24.13
C SER A 535 -1.10 -24.12 -23.84
N GLY A 536 -0.18 -24.93 -24.39
CA GLY A 536 1.27 -24.70 -24.26
C GLY A 536 1.79 -23.60 -25.18
N GLY A 537 3.03 -23.14 -24.97
CA GLY A 537 3.62 -22.00 -25.69
C GLY A 537 3.75 -22.11 -27.22
N HIS A 538 3.57 -23.29 -27.81
CA HIS A 538 3.51 -23.47 -29.27
C HIS A 538 2.10 -23.26 -29.85
N THR A 539 1.09 -23.04 -29.03
CA THR A 539 -0.29 -22.79 -29.49
C THR A 539 -0.66 -21.33 -29.30
N ARG A 540 -1.52 -20.83 -30.19
CA ARG A 540 -2.04 -19.47 -30.08
C ARG A 540 -2.82 -19.27 -28.78
N LEU A 541 -3.58 -20.27 -28.35
CA LEU A 541 -4.26 -20.27 -27.06
C LEU A 541 -3.27 -20.06 -25.90
N GLY A 542 -2.17 -20.82 -25.87
CA GLY A 542 -1.14 -20.69 -24.84
C GLY A 542 -0.48 -19.32 -24.83
N GLU A 543 -0.18 -18.76 -26.00
CA GLU A 543 0.36 -17.40 -26.15
C GLU A 543 -0.60 -16.35 -25.58
N LEU A 544 -1.88 -16.35 -25.99
CA LEU A 544 -2.88 -15.39 -25.52
C LEU A 544 -3.09 -15.49 -24.00
N MET A 545 -3.16 -16.72 -23.49
CA MET A 545 -3.30 -16.97 -22.06
C MET A 545 -2.10 -16.44 -21.27
N ALA A 546 -0.87 -16.68 -21.74
CA ALA A 546 0.32 -16.13 -21.10
C ALA A 546 0.31 -14.60 -21.10
N LYS A 547 -0.05 -13.96 -22.23
CA LYS A 547 -0.15 -12.50 -22.34
C LYS A 547 -1.21 -11.92 -21.40
N ALA A 548 -2.40 -12.51 -21.36
CA ALA A 548 -3.49 -12.08 -20.49
C ALA A 548 -3.08 -12.19 -19.01
N VAL A 549 -2.50 -13.31 -18.60
CA VAL A 549 -2.02 -13.51 -17.22
C VAL A 549 -0.91 -12.52 -16.87
N TYR A 550 0.11 -12.37 -17.72
CA TYR A 550 1.22 -11.42 -17.51
C TYR A 550 0.69 -9.98 -17.28
N LYS A 551 -0.17 -9.51 -18.18
CA LYS A 551 -0.81 -8.19 -18.10
C LYS A 551 -1.68 -8.05 -16.86
N GLY A 552 -2.47 -9.07 -16.53
CA GLY A 552 -3.33 -9.11 -15.34
C GLY A 552 -2.52 -9.01 -14.05
N VAL A 553 -1.41 -9.75 -13.94
CA VAL A 553 -0.51 -9.71 -12.77
C VAL A 553 0.11 -8.32 -12.60
N ILE A 554 0.66 -7.72 -13.67
CA ILE A 554 1.23 -6.36 -13.60
C ILE A 554 0.19 -5.34 -13.13
N GLN A 555 -1.01 -5.36 -13.71
CA GLN A 555 -2.08 -4.43 -13.36
C GLN A 555 -2.55 -4.62 -11.91
N ALA A 556 -2.71 -5.87 -11.46
CA ALA A 556 -3.14 -6.17 -10.10
C ALA A 556 -2.11 -5.71 -9.06
N ILE A 557 -0.80 -5.92 -9.32
CA ILE A 557 0.28 -5.45 -8.44
C ILE A 557 0.32 -3.92 -8.38
N ALA A 558 0.17 -3.24 -9.53
CA ALA A 558 0.14 -1.78 -9.58
C ALA A 558 -1.02 -1.21 -8.75
N ARG A 559 -2.23 -1.77 -8.88
CA ARG A 559 -3.42 -1.36 -8.13
C ARG A 559 -3.26 -1.64 -6.62
N GLN A 560 -2.92 -2.87 -6.25
CA GLN A 560 -2.89 -3.34 -4.87
C GLN A 560 -1.67 -2.85 -4.06
N ASN A 561 -0.49 -2.77 -4.67
CA ASN A 561 0.76 -2.49 -3.97
C ASN A 561 1.45 -1.20 -4.43
N GLY A 562 0.90 -0.49 -5.43
CA GLY A 562 1.47 0.76 -5.92
C GLY A 562 2.81 0.57 -6.65
N ILE A 563 3.07 -0.64 -7.16
CA ILE A 563 4.35 -1.02 -7.74
C ILE A 563 4.23 -1.05 -9.27
N ASP A 564 5.05 -0.26 -9.96
CA ASP A 564 5.17 -0.24 -11.42
C ASP A 564 6.63 -0.01 -11.87
N GLU A 565 6.88 0.10 -13.17
CA GLU A 565 8.22 0.36 -13.73
C GLU A 565 8.78 1.75 -13.38
N ARG A 566 7.94 2.70 -12.92
CA ARG A 566 8.32 4.10 -12.62
C ARG A 566 8.78 4.31 -11.18
N ARG A 567 8.96 3.23 -10.40
CA ARG A 567 9.37 3.32 -9.00
C ARG A 567 10.75 3.96 -8.90
N SER A 568 10.87 4.95 -8.01
CA SER A 568 12.15 5.58 -7.70
C SER A 568 13.18 4.57 -7.18
N ILE A 569 14.46 4.88 -7.39
CA ILE A 569 15.56 4.09 -6.80
C ILE A 569 15.45 3.94 -5.28
N PHE A 570 14.96 4.97 -4.57
CA PHE A 570 14.70 4.89 -3.13
C PHE A 570 13.71 3.78 -2.77
N GLN A 571 12.68 3.58 -3.59
CA GLN A 571 11.74 2.49 -3.40
C GLN A 571 12.38 1.13 -3.71
N ARG A 572 13.11 0.99 -4.82
CA ARG A 572 13.80 -0.27 -5.19
C ARG A 572 14.83 -0.71 -4.15
N LEU A 573 15.55 0.25 -3.55
CA LEU A 573 16.48 0.00 -2.44
C LEU A 573 15.72 -0.44 -1.18
N ARG A 574 14.60 0.21 -0.85
CA ARG A 574 13.76 -0.15 0.31
C ARG A 574 13.17 -1.56 0.18
N GLU A 575 12.72 -1.93 -1.02
CA GLU A 575 12.22 -3.29 -1.34
C GLU A 575 13.32 -4.35 -1.17
N ARG A 576 14.60 -3.95 -1.23
CA ARG A 576 15.78 -4.78 -0.91
C ARG A 576 16.19 -4.72 0.57
N HIS A 577 15.42 -4.04 1.41
CA HIS A 577 15.73 -3.72 2.81
C HIS A 577 17.02 -2.88 2.97
N ILE A 578 17.31 -2.02 1.99
CA ILE A 578 18.42 -1.06 2.05
C ILE A 578 17.85 0.32 2.38
N GLU A 579 17.87 0.67 3.66
CA GLU A 579 17.52 2.01 4.14
C GLU A 579 18.71 2.95 3.97
N ILE A 580 18.68 3.75 2.90
CA ILE A 580 19.82 4.57 2.48
C ILE A 580 20.21 5.66 3.48
N LEU A 581 19.26 6.26 4.21
CA LEU A 581 19.55 7.33 5.17
C LEU A 581 20.40 6.79 6.37
N PRO A 582 19.97 5.75 7.10
CA PRO A 582 20.80 5.14 8.13
C PRO A 582 22.19 4.72 7.63
N LEU A 583 22.27 4.25 6.38
CA LEU A 583 23.51 3.82 5.77
C LEU A 583 24.44 5.00 5.46
N ALA A 584 23.91 6.06 4.84
CA ALA A 584 24.63 7.29 4.57
C ALA A 584 25.12 7.95 5.87
N MET A 585 24.31 7.97 6.93
CA MET A 585 24.73 8.49 8.25
C MET A 585 25.89 7.69 8.85
N LYS A 586 25.90 6.36 8.71
CA LYS A 586 27.00 5.51 9.19
C LYS A 586 28.28 5.66 8.36
N CYS A 587 28.14 6.06 7.10
CA CYS A 587 29.26 6.27 6.18
C CYS A 587 29.71 7.73 6.07
N ALA A 588 29.00 8.66 6.74
CA ALA A 588 29.32 10.08 6.70
C ALA A 588 30.70 10.33 7.35
N PRO A 589 31.60 11.08 6.70
CA PRO A 589 32.88 11.45 7.31
C PRO A 589 32.66 12.35 8.53
N ARG A 590 33.46 12.13 9.58
CA ARG A 590 33.27 12.77 10.91
C ARG A 590 33.29 14.30 10.85
N ASP A 591 34.00 14.88 9.90
CA ASP A 591 34.16 16.33 9.70
C ASP A 591 33.07 16.95 8.79
N GLN A 592 32.17 16.13 8.24
CA GLN A 592 31.16 16.52 7.23
C GLN A 592 29.82 15.77 7.41
N GLU A 593 29.45 15.43 8.64
CA GLU A 593 28.13 14.82 8.90
C GLU A 593 26.98 15.72 8.45
N GLU A 594 27.16 17.04 8.55
CA GLU A 594 26.19 18.03 8.11
C GLU A 594 26.18 18.17 6.58
N GLY A 595 25.02 18.00 5.96
CA GLY A 595 24.84 18.10 4.51
C GLY A 595 25.22 16.86 3.69
N PHE A 596 25.89 15.85 4.26
CA PHE A 596 26.25 14.62 3.53
C PHE A 596 25.03 13.88 2.98
N TRP A 597 24.03 13.65 3.84
CA TRP A 597 22.78 13.02 3.41
C TRP A 597 22.04 13.83 2.33
N GLU A 598 22.08 15.17 2.41
CA GLU A 598 21.49 16.03 1.39
C GLU A 598 22.14 15.79 0.04
N ARG A 599 23.47 15.75 0.00
CA ARG A 599 24.21 15.53 -1.23
C ARG A 599 24.00 14.13 -1.81
N VAL A 600 24.01 13.10 -0.96
CA VAL A 600 23.68 11.72 -1.38
C VAL A 600 22.29 11.67 -2.01
N GLN A 601 21.31 12.34 -1.41
CA GLN A 601 19.96 12.35 -1.93
C GLN A 601 19.84 13.09 -3.26
N VAL A 602 20.49 14.24 -3.41
CA VAL A 602 20.53 14.99 -4.67
C VAL A 602 21.14 14.15 -5.78
N LEU A 603 22.24 13.44 -5.52
CA LEU A 603 22.82 12.52 -6.50
C LEU A 603 21.84 11.40 -6.86
N LEU A 604 21.17 10.77 -5.89
CA LEU A 604 20.20 9.70 -6.18
C LEU A 604 18.90 10.18 -6.85
N LEU A 605 18.65 11.50 -6.91
CA LEU A 605 17.55 12.10 -7.66
C LEU A 605 17.97 12.52 -9.09
N ASP A 606 19.27 12.55 -9.37
CA ASP A 606 19.77 12.79 -10.72
C ASP A 606 19.50 11.56 -11.60
N PRO A 607 18.85 11.71 -12.78
CA PRO A 607 18.49 10.57 -13.63
C PRO A 607 19.68 9.70 -14.06
N TYR A 608 20.87 10.29 -14.21
CA TYR A 608 22.06 9.53 -14.59
C TYR A 608 22.51 8.64 -13.43
N HIS A 609 22.67 9.22 -12.24
CA HIS A 609 23.10 8.49 -11.04
C HIS A 609 22.06 7.46 -10.60
N GLU A 610 20.78 7.77 -10.70
CA GLU A 610 19.68 6.82 -10.52
C GLU A 610 19.84 5.62 -11.44
N SER A 611 20.00 5.85 -12.75
CA SER A 611 20.18 4.79 -13.75
C SER A 611 21.44 3.95 -13.52
N PHE A 612 22.52 4.58 -13.05
CA PHE A 612 23.75 3.88 -12.67
C PHE A 612 23.50 2.90 -11.53
N VAL A 613 22.87 3.34 -10.43
CA VAL A 613 22.55 2.45 -9.31
C VAL A 613 21.58 1.35 -9.76
N ASP A 614 20.61 1.68 -10.60
CA ASP A 614 19.65 0.74 -11.18
C ASP A 614 20.33 -0.41 -11.94
N ALA A 615 21.28 -0.07 -12.82
CA ALA A 615 22.08 -1.04 -13.55
C ALA A 615 22.89 -1.94 -12.61
N MET A 616 23.45 -1.39 -11.54
CA MET A 616 24.21 -2.16 -10.55
C MET A 616 23.33 -3.10 -9.72
N LEU A 617 22.06 -2.74 -9.47
CA LEU A 617 21.07 -3.67 -8.91
C LEU A 617 20.84 -4.86 -9.85
N ALA A 618 20.67 -4.60 -11.15
CA ALA A 618 20.47 -5.67 -12.14
C ALA A 618 21.69 -6.61 -12.27
N ILE A 619 22.91 -6.06 -12.25
CA ILE A 619 24.16 -6.85 -12.23
C ILE A 619 24.24 -7.71 -10.96
N SER A 620 23.88 -7.14 -9.81
CA SER A 620 23.83 -7.87 -8.53
C SER A 620 22.92 -9.09 -8.60
N ASP A 621 21.73 -8.95 -9.18
CA ASP A 621 20.76 -10.03 -9.29
C ASP A 621 21.22 -11.18 -10.21
N ARG A 622 22.14 -10.92 -11.14
CA ARG A 622 22.70 -11.93 -12.06
C ARG A 622 24.04 -12.51 -11.63
N THR A 623 24.61 -12.05 -10.51
CA THR A 623 25.97 -12.43 -10.09
C THR A 623 26.13 -13.95 -9.88
N PHE A 624 25.07 -14.67 -9.51
CA PHE A 624 25.11 -16.14 -9.38
C PHE A 624 25.34 -16.87 -10.71
N ALA A 625 24.88 -16.32 -11.84
CA ALA A 625 25.03 -16.92 -13.16
C ALA A 625 26.44 -16.75 -13.74
N LEU A 626 27.30 -15.97 -13.08
CA LEU A 626 28.62 -15.58 -13.58
C LEU A 626 29.68 -16.52 -12.99
N LYS A 627 30.50 -17.12 -13.87
CA LYS A 627 31.49 -18.15 -13.50
C LYS A 627 32.57 -17.63 -12.57
N ASN A 628 33.08 -16.42 -12.81
CA ASN A 628 34.18 -15.86 -12.04
C ASN A 628 33.75 -14.63 -11.23
N LYS A 629 33.47 -14.86 -9.94
CA LYS A 629 33.03 -13.81 -9.01
C LYS A 629 34.09 -12.74 -8.73
N SER A 630 35.39 -13.06 -8.84
CA SER A 630 36.46 -12.08 -8.60
C SER A 630 36.54 -11.06 -9.74
N ILE A 631 36.32 -11.48 -10.98
CA ILE A 631 36.22 -10.57 -12.13
C ILE A 631 35.04 -9.64 -11.98
N ILE A 632 33.87 -10.14 -11.57
CA ILE A 632 32.68 -9.28 -11.37
C ILE A 632 32.93 -8.23 -10.31
N LYS A 633 33.52 -8.63 -9.18
CA LYS A 633 33.93 -7.67 -8.14
C LYS A 633 34.82 -6.58 -8.75
N LYS A 634 35.87 -6.96 -9.48
CA LYS A 634 36.81 -6.02 -10.09
C LYS A 634 36.14 -5.09 -11.11
N VAL A 635 35.33 -5.63 -12.01
CA VAL A 635 34.57 -4.86 -13.01
C VAL A 635 33.62 -3.86 -12.33
N THR A 636 32.93 -4.28 -11.27
CA THR A 636 32.02 -3.38 -10.55
C THR A 636 32.75 -2.29 -9.77
N GLU A 637 33.94 -2.58 -9.25
CA GLU A 637 34.82 -1.59 -8.62
C GLU A 637 35.31 -0.57 -9.67
N ASP A 638 35.78 -1.03 -10.83
CA ASP A 638 36.30 -0.17 -11.90
C ASP A 638 35.20 0.75 -12.47
N ILE A 639 33.99 0.21 -12.68
CA ILE A 639 32.80 0.97 -13.11
C ILE A 639 32.44 2.05 -12.07
N ALA A 640 32.46 1.70 -10.79
CA ALA A 640 32.15 2.61 -9.70
C ALA A 640 33.21 3.71 -9.51
N GLU A 641 34.50 3.38 -9.64
CA GLU A 641 35.61 4.35 -9.61
C GLU A 641 35.55 5.33 -10.79
N ALA A 642 35.25 4.82 -11.99
CA ALA A 642 35.04 5.66 -13.17
C ALA A 642 33.87 6.63 -12.95
N GLU A 643 32.78 6.17 -12.33
CA GLU A 643 31.62 7.00 -12.06
C GLU A 643 31.89 8.09 -11.01
N ALA A 644 32.59 7.73 -9.92
CA ALA A 644 33.03 8.72 -8.93
C ALA A 644 33.98 9.74 -9.57
N THR A 645 34.95 9.27 -10.36
CA THR A 645 35.91 10.13 -11.09
C THR A 645 35.21 11.10 -12.04
N ARG A 646 34.23 10.62 -12.81
CA ARG A 646 33.42 11.43 -13.73
C ARG A 646 32.63 12.50 -12.99
N THR A 647 32.00 12.13 -11.88
CA THR A 647 31.16 13.05 -11.10
C THR A 647 32.00 14.13 -10.39
N ILE A 648 33.21 13.79 -9.97
CA ILE A 648 34.11 14.70 -9.23
C ILE A 648 35.00 15.53 -10.18
N GLY A 649 35.28 15.03 -11.39
CA GLY A 649 36.14 15.68 -12.37
C GLY A 649 37.65 15.42 -12.17
N ARG A 650 38.03 14.52 -11.26
CA ARG A 650 39.41 14.08 -11.03
C ARG A 650 39.46 12.61 -10.63
N HIS A 651 40.56 11.94 -10.94
CA HIS A 651 40.77 10.53 -10.59
C HIS A 651 40.57 10.32 -9.09
N THR A 652 39.61 9.46 -8.73
CA THR A 652 39.18 9.26 -7.34
C THR A 652 39.03 7.77 -7.03
N ARG A 653 39.62 7.32 -5.92
CA ARG A 653 39.37 5.98 -5.36
C ARG A 653 38.13 6.01 -4.47
N LEU A 654 37.39 4.91 -4.43
CA LEU A 654 36.20 4.80 -3.60
C LEU A 654 36.54 4.86 -2.10
N SER A 655 35.73 5.61 -1.37
CA SER A 655 35.75 5.61 0.09
C SER A 655 35.31 4.24 0.63
N LYS A 656 36.00 3.76 1.67
CA LYS A 656 35.63 2.53 2.37
C LYS A 656 34.64 2.84 3.48
N CYS A 657 33.52 2.13 3.51
CA CYS A 657 32.56 2.18 4.61
C CYS A 657 32.15 0.78 5.04
N ASP A 658 32.43 0.43 6.30
CA ASP A 658 32.14 -0.90 6.83
C ASP A 658 30.66 -1.25 6.85
N ALA A 659 29.79 -0.23 6.96
CA ALA A 659 28.35 -0.43 6.93
C ALA A 659 27.85 -1.00 5.59
N LEU A 660 28.63 -0.85 4.49
CA LEU A 660 28.29 -1.39 3.17
C LEU A 660 28.77 -2.84 2.97
N ASN A 661 29.61 -3.38 3.84
CA ASN A 661 30.23 -4.71 3.66
C ASN A 661 29.22 -5.86 3.62
N GLN A 662 28.03 -5.68 4.20
CA GLN A 662 26.96 -6.67 4.20
C GLN A 662 26.20 -6.74 2.87
N LEU A 663 26.38 -5.74 1.99
CA LEU A 663 25.70 -5.67 0.70
C LEU A 663 26.42 -6.51 -0.36
N PRO A 664 25.68 -7.06 -1.35
CA PRO A 664 26.28 -7.66 -2.53
C PRO A 664 27.25 -6.70 -3.22
N SER A 665 28.34 -7.23 -3.79
CA SER A 665 29.44 -6.43 -4.36
C SER A 665 28.96 -5.31 -5.29
N PRO A 666 28.10 -5.56 -6.30
CA PRO A 666 27.73 -4.50 -7.22
C PRO A 666 26.96 -3.36 -6.54
N ILE A 667 26.07 -3.70 -5.59
CA ILE A 667 25.32 -2.71 -4.80
C ILE A 667 26.25 -1.91 -3.90
N ARG A 668 27.20 -2.59 -3.22
CA ARG A 668 28.21 -1.96 -2.37
C ARG A 668 29.03 -0.94 -3.16
N GLU A 669 29.55 -1.32 -4.32
CA GLU A 669 30.39 -0.43 -5.13
C GLU A 669 29.59 0.76 -5.68
N ALA A 670 28.35 0.53 -6.12
CA ALA A 670 27.47 1.61 -6.56
C ALA A 670 27.24 2.67 -5.47
N LEU A 671 26.89 2.23 -4.25
CA LEU A 671 26.67 3.15 -3.13
C LEU A 671 27.98 3.81 -2.68
N SER A 672 29.11 3.10 -2.75
CA SER A 672 30.43 3.66 -2.46
C SER A 672 30.79 4.78 -3.44
N ALA A 673 30.47 4.65 -4.73
CA ALA A 673 30.64 5.71 -5.72
C ALA A 673 29.79 6.95 -5.39
N ILE A 674 28.50 6.76 -5.11
CA ILE A 674 27.59 7.85 -4.74
C ILE A 674 28.07 8.56 -3.47
N PHE A 675 28.49 7.82 -2.44
CA PHE A 675 28.96 8.38 -1.16
C PHE A 675 30.29 9.12 -1.33
N THR A 676 31.19 8.59 -2.14
CA THR A 676 32.47 9.25 -2.46
C THR A 676 32.26 10.55 -3.22
N ALA A 677 31.39 10.54 -4.23
CA ALA A 677 31.02 11.75 -4.97
C ALA A 677 30.33 12.78 -4.07
N ALA A 678 29.48 12.32 -3.14
CA ALA A 678 28.83 13.21 -2.18
C ALA A 678 29.83 13.90 -1.26
N TYR A 679 30.79 13.15 -0.73
CA TYR A 679 31.85 13.68 0.12
C TYR A 679 32.72 14.71 -0.62
N ALA A 680 33.22 14.36 -1.80
CA ALA A 680 34.08 15.27 -2.57
C ALA A 680 33.37 16.58 -2.97
N SER A 681 32.05 16.52 -3.19
CA SER A 681 31.24 17.72 -3.48
C SER A 681 31.13 18.67 -2.28
N LEU A 682 31.26 18.16 -1.05
CA LEU A 682 31.24 18.97 0.16
C LEU A 682 32.62 19.56 0.47
N GLU A 683 33.71 18.83 0.22
CA GLU A 683 35.08 19.37 0.29
C GLU A 683 35.25 20.59 -0.63
N ALA A 684 34.76 20.50 -1.87
CA ALA A 684 34.88 21.58 -2.85
C ALA A 684 34.10 22.86 -2.49
N LYS A 685 33.16 22.81 -1.55
CA LYS A 685 32.44 24.00 -1.04
C LYS A 685 33.15 24.67 0.14
N LYS A 686 34.12 23.99 0.78
CA LYS A 686 34.92 24.53 1.89
C LYS A 686 36.15 25.31 1.39
N GLN A 687 36.58 25.05 0.14
CA GLN A 687 37.62 25.79 -0.58
C GLN A 687 36.98 26.94 -1.36
#